data_AF-A0AA92UD21-F1
#
_entry.id   AF-A0AA92UD21-F1
#
_cell.length_a   1.000
_cell.length_b   1.000
_cell.length_c   1.000
_cell.angle_alpha   90.00
_cell.angle_beta   90.00
_cell.angle_gamma   90.00
#
_symmetry.space_group_name_H-M   'P 1'
#
loop_
_entity.id
_entity.type
_entity.pdbx_description
1 polymer ?
#
loop_
_entity_poly.entity_id
_entity_poly.type
_entity_poly.pdbx_seq_one_letter_code
_entity_poly.pdbx_strand_id
1 'polypeptide(L)'
;MNTTKVWKYMLLACLLMLVAPAQAQRFFNLTSSEVRVDSVLPRFVYSIPLTGAYRDSVYTVCLKYGEYIDMTASDIANYNRLSGAVPPEQVFPQQRVTECRKQGVLQIDFSPVVFRNNRHQLLVSFMLQVDARPLKRSERSSRGSLLAKGKVSAFTSSDALRSASSLYASHSVLASGRWAKIRVSETGFHQLTDQVVRQAGFSDISKVKIYGYGGNLQNEALLASELQATDDLQEVPQCIVGGKHYFYAEGPVSWKSETALQRIRNPYSDYGYYFITQTDGEPLVQDSATFVSSHYPQSYDYHSLYESDGYSYYHGGRNLFDAEELKVGDEKKVVITNTTGSAAGKLSVALTTTTNSVAQILKNGKVLGEITLSLKDDNPTEDIAYLKATEKVATYPISDFQDKDTISIKVMSGASIRLDYISVTWAEPGSCAFTAANLAAGGKIPAAQYVYGITNQDHHADGAADMVIIIPTSQKLLKQAQRLKEFHEQHDGLRVTIVPADELYNEFSSGTPDANAYRRYLRMLSDKAQSEADMPKYLLLFGDCVWDNRMLTSGCRILNPDNYLLCFESENSFSAVNCFVSDSWFGMLGEGAGLYPSRELQDVAVGRFPVTYAEEAKVLVDKTISYAQNANVGAWQNTLMFMGDDGNGNLHMKDADEVANDVLTTYPAYLVKKVMWDAYTRETSSSGNTYPEATRIIKQQQAAGALIMDYAGHGDPTQISHESVLKLNDFADFRNTNLPLWVTASCDIMPFDGLDANIGEYALLNDKGGAVAFYGTTRTVSSLYNKYINRAFIYRVLSLVDGKPVTMGEAHRLAQNDLVSGNGPTSGSDVTVNHLNYSLLGDPALALNLPKRQIVVDSINGIPVAGAATLPMLKAGSIARMAGHIEGADDFRGVITATVRDSKETVTCRLNDTGKDGAETAFEYKDRTKTLYQGTDSVRGGKFAFSFAVPLDINYSNQSGLVNLYAVNTAKTLSAHGSSEQFTVGESEEQKNDSIGPSIYCYLNSPSFVDGGKVNTTPFFVAKITDKDGINAAGSGIGHDLQLVIDGDMSKTYVLNSNFTYDFGTYTSGSTYYSIPQLEPGKHELTFRAWDIQNNSSTVKLRFNVVKALSPALFDVGVTANPAKTSTTFIISHDRTESDMDVVVEVFDSSGRQHWRHSESGVPTSGSYTVSWDLTSDSGTPLGTGVYLYRVKVASDGSSYTSKVKKLIIIK
;
A
#
# COMPACT_ATOMS: atom_id res chain seq x y z
N MET A 1 -36.84 -61.08 25.71
CA MET A 1 -36.00 -60.71 24.55
C MET A 1 -36.87 -59.96 23.57
N ASN A 2 -36.61 -58.67 23.34
CA ASN A 2 -37.48 -57.82 22.52
C ASN A 2 -36.70 -57.41 21.24
N THR A 3 -36.80 -58.25 20.22
CA THR A 3 -36.09 -58.15 18.93
C THR A 3 -36.43 -56.89 18.13
N THR A 4 -37.49 -56.16 18.49
CA THR A 4 -37.94 -54.93 17.85
C THR A 4 -37.20 -53.66 18.31
N LYS A 5 -36.54 -53.66 19.47
CA LYS A 5 -35.74 -52.50 19.91
C LYS A 5 -34.35 -52.48 19.27
N VAL A 6 -33.72 -53.63 19.07
CA VAL A 6 -32.38 -53.73 18.45
C VAL A 6 -32.42 -53.33 16.97
N TRP A 7 -33.49 -53.69 16.26
CA TRP A 7 -33.68 -53.28 14.86
C TRP A 7 -33.93 -51.78 14.71
N LYS A 8 -34.65 -51.13 15.63
CA LYS A 8 -34.81 -49.67 15.61
C LYS A 8 -33.52 -48.92 15.89
N TYR A 9 -32.65 -49.42 16.77
CA TYR A 9 -31.34 -48.80 17.01
C TYR A 9 -30.34 -49.07 15.87
N MET A 10 -30.38 -50.23 15.21
CA MET A 10 -29.57 -50.46 13.99
C MET A 10 -30.08 -49.65 12.79
N LEU A 11 -31.39 -49.46 12.62
CA LEU A 11 -31.93 -48.58 11.56
C LEU A 11 -31.64 -47.10 11.84
N LEU A 12 -31.64 -46.67 13.11
CA LEU A 12 -31.25 -45.30 13.47
C LEU A 12 -29.73 -45.09 13.32
N ALA A 13 -28.90 -46.09 13.65
CA ALA A 13 -27.46 -46.06 13.43
C ALA A 13 -27.10 -46.14 11.94
N CYS A 14 -27.84 -46.90 11.13
CA CYS A 14 -27.69 -46.92 9.68
C CYS A 14 -28.24 -45.65 9.00
N LEU A 15 -29.29 -45.00 9.53
CA LEU A 15 -29.74 -43.68 9.05
C LEU A 15 -28.77 -42.57 9.47
N LEU A 16 -28.14 -42.65 10.64
CA LEU A 16 -27.08 -41.74 11.08
C LEU A 16 -25.75 -41.99 10.34
N MET A 17 -25.53 -43.19 9.80
CA MET A 17 -24.44 -43.47 8.84
C MET A 17 -24.78 -43.13 7.38
N LEU A 18 -26.04 -42.79 7.07
CA LEU A 18 -26.49 -42.32 5.75
C LEU A 18 -26.54 -40.79 5.62
N VAL A 19 -26.20 -40.05 6.69
CA VAL A 19 -25.72 -38.67 6.55
C VAL A 19 -24.20 -38.73 6.37
N ALA A 20 -23.77 -39.34 5.26
CA ALA A 20 -22.48 -39.00 4.70
C ALA A 20 -22.50 -37.49 4.40
N PRO A 21 -21.39 -36.75 4.57
CA PRO A 21 -21.34 -35.39 4.07
C PRO A 21 -21.63 -35.50 2.58
N ALA A 22 -22.71 -34.86 2.12
CA ALA A 22 -23.00 -34.75 0.70
C ALA A 22 -21.69 -34.35 0.00
N GLN A 23 -21.16 -35.23 -0.85
CA GLN A 23 -19.99 -34.94 -1.67
C GLN A 23 -20.27 -33.61 -2.35
N ALA A 24 -19.44 -32.60 -2.08
CA ALA A 24 -19.61 -31.26 -2.62
C ALA A 24 -19.39 -31.30 -4.13
N GLN A 25 -20.45 -31.61 -4.88
CA GLN A 25 -20.51 -31.58 -6.32
C GLN A 25 -21.11 -30.23 -6.72
N ARG A 26 -20.37 -29.43 -7.50
CA ARG A 26 -20.83 -28.13 -7.97
C ARG A 26 -20.57 -27.99 -9.46
N PHE A 27 -21.60 -27.60 -10.21
CA PHE A 27 -21.46 -27.26 -11.63
C PHE A 27 -20.99 -25.82 -11.77
N PHE A 28 -20.07 -25.60 -12.71
CA PHE A 28 -19.57 -24.30 -13.12
C PHE A 28 -19.82 -24.11 -14.61
N ASN A 29 -20.24 -22.91 -14.98
CA ASN A 29 -20.32 -22.47 -16.36
C ASN A 29 -19.47 -21.21 -16.48
N LEU A 30 -18.41 -21.27 -17.27
CA LEU A 30 -17.49 -20.15 -17.48
C LEU A 30 -17.99 -19.29 -18.63
N THR A 31 -17.98 -17.98 -18.42
CA THR A 31 -18.38 -16.97 -19.41
C THR A 31 -17.29 -16.80 -20.46
N SER A 32 -17.66 -16.24 -21.62
CA SER A 32 -16.68 -15.95 -22.69
C SER A 32 -15.55 -15.02 -22.24
N SER A 33 -15.78 -14.12 -21.28
CA SER A 33 -14.74 -13.28 -20.71
C SER A 33 -13.81 -14.05 -19.76
N GLU A 34 -14.31 -15.06 -19.04
CA GLU A 34 -13.51 -15.86 -18.10
C GLU A 34 -12.56 -16.86 -18.81
N VAL A 35 -12.85 -17.22 -20.06
CA VAL A 35 -12.04 -18.16 -20.85
C VAL A 35 -11.32 -17.52 -22.02
N ARG A 36 -11.42 -16.19 -22.20
CA ARG A 36 -10.78 -15.46 -23.30
C ARG A 36 -9.26 -15.58 -23.20
N VAL A 37 -8.58 -15.71 -24.35
CA VAL A 37 -7.12 -15.61 -24.41
C VAL A 37 -6.74 -14.25 -24.99
N ASP A 38 -6.21 -13.36 -24.14
CA ASP A 38 -5.88 -11.98 -24.49
C ASP A 38 -4.40 -11.65 -24.26
N SER A 39 -4.07 -10.77 -23.31
CA SER A 39 -2.72 -10.51 -22.84
C SER A 39 -2.24 -11.57 -21.85
N VAL A 40 -3.13 -12.41 -21.31
CA VAL A 40 -2.76 -13.56 -20.45
C VAL A 40 -3.52 -14.83 -20.83
N LEU A 41 -3.03 -15.97 -20.33
CA LEU A 41 -3.75 -17.24 -20.42
C LEU A 41 -4.90 -17.28 -19.40
N PRO A 42 -6.09 -17.76 -19.78
CA PRO A 42 -7.21 -17.87 -18.86
C PRO A 42 -6.90 -18.91 -17.77
N ARG A 43 -7.40 -18.63 -16.57
CA ARG A 43 -7.23 -19.49 -15.40
C ARG A 43 -8.50 -19.51 -14.58
N PHE A 44 -8.93 -20.70 -14.19
CA PHE A 44 -9.98 -20.92 -13.21
C PHE A 44 -9.34 -21.08 -11.84
N VAL A 45 -9.84 -20.36 -10.85
CA VAL A 45 -9.45 -20.48 -9.44
C VAL A 45 -10.73 -20.58 -8.62
N TYR A 46 -10.78 -21.50 -7.67
CA TYR A 46 -11.92 -21.66 -6.77
C TYR A 46 -11.49 -22.31 -5.46
N SER A 47 -12.08 -21.87 -4.35
CA SER A 47 -11.73 -22.37 -3.03
C SER A 47 -12.93 -22.95 -2.28
N ILE A 48 -12.71 -23.98 -1.48
CA ILE A 48 -13.73 -24.64 -0.68
C ILE A 48 -13.31 -24.60 0.78
N PRO A 49 -14.04 -23.89 1.66
CA PRO A 49 -13.83 -23.96 3.09
C PRO A 49 -14.00 -25.40 3.58
N LEU A 50 -13.08 -25.85 4.43
CA LEU A 50 -13.08 -27.19 5.00
C LEU A 50 -13.54 -27.14 6.46
N THR A 51 -14.38 -28.09 6.85
CA THR A 51 -14.93 -28.21 8.21
C THR A 51 -14.45 -29.49 8.90
N GLY A 52 -14.41 -29.50 10.23
CA GLY A 52 -14.05 -30.68 11.02
C GLY A 52 -12.56 -30.97 11.02
N ALA A 53 -12.16 -32.24 11.14
CA ALA A 53 -10.76 -32.67 11.16
C ALA A 53 -10.13 -32.71 9.75
N TYR A 54 -10.20 -31.59 9.02
CA TYR A 54 -9.63 -31.48 7.66
C TYR A 54 -8.14 -31.77 7.62
N ARG A 55 -7.44 -31.50 8.73
CA ARG A 55 -6.03 -31.78 8.95
C ARG A 55 -5.69 -33.27 8.84
N ASP A 56 -6.64 -34.16 9.06
CA ASP A 56 -6.46 -35.62 8.98
C ASP A 56 -6.91 -36.26 7.66
N SER A 57 -7.26 -35.43 6.67
CA SER A 57 -7.83 -35.87 5.39
C SER A 57 -6.94 -35.52 4.19
N VAL A 58 -7.00 -36.37 3.18
CA VAL A 58 -6.54 -36.10 1.81
C VAL A 58 -7.77 -35.80 0.97
N TYR A 59 -7.74 -34.68 0.26
CA TYR A 59 -8.78 -34.27 -0.66
C TYR A 59 -8.32 -34.58 -2.09
N THR A 60 -9.23 -35.02 -2.95
CA THR A 60 -8.99 -35.24 -4.38
C THR A 60 -10.07 -34.53 -5.17
N VAL A 61 -9.67 -33.74 -6.15
CA VAL A 61 -10.51 -32.95 -7.04
C VAL A 61 -10.54 -33.62 -8.41
N CYS A 62 -11.74 -33.84 -8.93
CA CYS A 62 -11.95 -34.33 -10.29
C CYS A 62 -12.90 -33.41 -11.04
N LEU A 63 -12.61 -33.15 -12.31
CA LEU A 63 -13.53 -32.49 -13.24
C LEU A 63 -14.34 -33.56 -13.97
N LYS A 64 -15.67 -33.44 -13.94
CA LYS A 64 -16.63 -34.35 -14.57
C LYS A 64 -17.52 -33.57 -15.53
N TYR A 65 -18.09 -34.27 -16.53
CA TYR A 65 -19.06 -33.69 -17.47
C TYR A 65 -18.56 -32.42 -18.17
N GLY A 66 -17.30 -32.41 -18.62
CA GLY A 66 -16.70 -31.24 -19.27
C GLY A 66 -17.28 -30.96 -20.67
N GLU A 67 -17.79 -29.75 -20.88
CA GLU A 67 -18.20 -29.24 -22.19
C GLU A 67 -17.16 -28.26 -22.75
N TYR A 68 -16.86 -28.40 -24.03
CA TYR A 68 -15.78 -27.67 -24.71
C TYR A 68 -16.29 -26.92 -25.94
N ILE A 69 -15.77 -25.72 -26.16
CA ILE A 69 -16.01 -24.93 -27.38
C ILE A 69 -14.69 -24.69 -28.13
N ASP A 70 -14.75 -24.54 -29.45
CA ASP A 70 -13.58 -24.21 -30.25
C ASP A 70 -13.11 -22.77 -29.96
N MET A 71 -11.80 -22.58 -29.83
CA MET A 71 -11.19 -21.25 -29.67
C MET A 71 -11.38 -20.41 -30.94
N THR A 72 -11.55 -19.10 -30.77
CA THR A 72 -11.58 -18.19 -31.93
C THR A 72 -10.19 -18.09 -32.57
N ALA A 73 -10.12 -17.64 -33.82
CA ALA A 73 -8.82 -17.42 -34.48
C ALA A 73 -7.94 -16.42 -33.71
N SER A 74 -8.56 -15.43 -33.06
CA SER A 74 -7.88 -14.45 -32.21
C SER A 74 -7.33 -15.11 -30.94
N ASP A 75 -8.13 -15.94 -30.26
CA ASP A 75 -7.67 -16.67 -29.07
C ASP A 75 -6.51 -17.62 -29.41
N ILE A 76 -6.55 -18.29 -30.57
CA ILE A 76 -5.47 -19.16 -31.02
C ILE A 76 -4.20 -18.35 -31.31
N ALA A 77 -4.32 -17.20 -31.98
CA ALA A 77 -3.18 -16.32 -32.24
C ALA A 77 -2.57 -15.79 -30.94
N ASN A 78 -3.40 -15.37 -29.97
CA ASN A 78 -2.94 -14.90 -28.67
C ASN A 78 -2.33 -16.04 -27.85
N TYR A 79 -2.93 -17.22 -27.84
CA TYR A 79 -2.37 -18.39 -27.17
C TYR A 79 -0.99 -18.76 -27.73
N ASN A 80 -0.85 -18.76 -29.06
CA ASN A 80 0.43 -19.04 -29.71
C ASN A 80 1.48 -17.96 -29.44
N ARG A 81 1.05 -16.70 -29.28
CA ARG A 81 1.93 -15.58 -28.88
C ARG A 81 2.40 -15.72 -27.43
N LEU A 82 1.51 -16.11 -26.51
CA LEU A 82 1.80 -16.19 -25.07
C LEU A 82 2.54 -17.46 -24.66
N SER A 83 2.23 -18.59 -25.30
CA SER A 83 2.76 -19.90 -24.91
C SER A 83 3.44 -20.59 -26.10
N GLY A 84 2.72 -20.72 -27.22
CA GLY A 84 3.19 -21.47 -28.39
C GLY A 84 3.30 -22.99 -28.17
N ALA A 85 3.17 -23.48 -26.94
CA ALA A 85 3.21 -24.90 -26.60
C ALA A 85 1.87 -25.58 -26.86
N VAL A 86 1.87 -26.83 -27.32
CA VAL A 86 0.64 -27.61 -27.53
C VAL A 86 -0.08 -27.82 -26.18
N PRO A 87 -1.33 -27.32 -26.02
CA PRO A 87 -2.06 -27.51 -24.77
C PRO A 87 -2.37 -29.00 -24.50
N PRO A 88 -2.63 -29.40 -23.25
CA PRO A 88 -2.93 -30.79 -22.92
C PRO A 88 -4.26 -31.26 -23.54
N GLU A 89 -4.42 -32.57 -23.74
CA GLU A 89 -5.68 -33.15 -24.25
C GLU A 89 -6.83 -33.12 -23.21
N GLN A 90 -6.53 -32.86 -21.94
CA GLN A 90 -7.56 -32.69 -20.92
C GLN A 90 -7.07 -31.73 -19.83
N VAL A 91 -8.01 -31.11 -19.13
CA VAL A 91 -7.72 -30.23 -18.00
C VAL A 91 -7.33 -31.05 -16.77
N PHE A 92 -6.24 -30.67 -16.12
CA PHE A 92 -5.78 -31.26 -14.87
C PHE A 92 -5.86 -30.23 -13.74
N PRO A 93 -6.78 -30.38 -12.77
CA PRO A 93 -6.87 -29.45 -11.65
C PRO A 93 -5.63 -29.56 -10.76
N GLN A 94 -5.00 -28.43 -10.50
CA GLN A 94 -4.09 -28.27 -9.36
C GLN A 94 -4.95 -28.06 -8.10
N GLN A 95 -4.51 -28.62 -6.99
CA GLN A 95 -5.23 -28.53 -5.72
C GLN A 95 -4.25 -28.49 -4.56
N ARG A 96 -4.63 -27.80 -3.49
CA ARG A 96 -3.88 -27.74 -2.24
C ARG A 96 -4.79 -27.40 -1.08
N VAL A 97 -4.43 -27.85 0.11
CA VAL A 97 -5.12 -27.46 1.34
C VAL A 97 -4.24 -26.48 2.10
N THR A 98 -4.74 -25.27 2.29
CA THR A 98 -4.13 -24.20 3.08
C THR A 98 -4.97 -23.89 4.32
N GLU A 99 -4.50 -22.95 5.14
CA GLU A 99 -5.22 -22.40 6.28
C GLU A 99 -5.12 -20.88 6.27
N CYS A 100 -6.21 -20.22 6.67
CA CYS A 100 -6.23 -18.78 6.93
C CYS A 100 -7.05 -18.58 8.21
N ARG A 101 -6.48 -17.91 9.21
CA ARG A 101 -7.10 -17.60 10.50
C ARG A 101 -7.71 -18.83 11.18
N LYS A 102 -6.94 -19.93 11.22
CA LYS A 102 -7.34 -21.26 11.75
C LYS A 102 -8.50 -21.94 11.01
N GLN A 103 -8.87 -21.46 9.82
CA GLN A 103 -9.85 -22.08 8.93
C GLN A 103 -9.17 -22.79 7.76
N GLY A 104 -9.39 -24.09 7.61
CA GLY A 104 -8.88 -24.87 6.48
C GLY A 104 -9.58 -24.53 5.17
N VAL A 105 -8.82 -24.45 4.07
CA VAL A 105 -9.33 -24.11 2.73
C VAL A 105 -8.71 -25.04 1.69
N LEU A 106 -9.53 -25.72 0.87
CA LEU A 106 -9.09 -26.44 -0.32
C LEU A 106 -9.13 -25.49 -1.52
N GLN A 107 -7.97 -25.08 -2.00
CA GLN A 107 -7.82 -24.24 -3.19
C GLN A 107 -7.61 -25.10 -4.42
N ILE A 108 -8.24 -24.71 -5.53
CA ILE A 108 -8.28 -25.45 -6.79
C ILE A 108 -7.98 -24.46 -7.90
N ASP A 109 -7.04 -24.79 -8.79
CA ASP A 109 -6.74 -23.94 -9.94
C ASP A 109 -6.33 -24.74 -11.19
N PHE A 110 -6.65 -24.23 -12.38
CA PHE A 110 -6.21 -24.81 -13.66
C PHE A 110 -6.42 -23.84 -14.83
N SER A 111 -5.76 -24.10 -15.96
CA SER A 111 -6.08 -23.43 -17.23
C SER A 111 -7.17 -24.22 -17.98
N PRO A 112 -8.22 -23.57 -18.51
CA PRO A 112 -9.29 -24.23 -19.24
C PRO A 112 -8.92 -24.55 -20.71
N VAL A 113 -7.72 -24.19 -21.18
CA VAL A 113 -7.27 -24.41 -22.56
C VAL A 113 -6.84 -25.87 -22.77
N VAL A 114 -7.34 -26.49 -23.83
CA VAL A 114 -6.97 -27.87 -24.24
C VAL A 114 -6.74 -27.98 -25.75
N PHE A 115 -5.97 -28.97 -26.17
CA PHE A 115 -5.86 -29.36 -27.57
C PHE A 115 -6.43 -30.77 -27.75
N ARG A 116 -7.63 -30.87 -28.34
CA ARG A 116 -8.38 -32.12 -28.47
C ARG A 116 -8.94 -32.27 -29.87
N ASN A 117 -8.99 -33.49 -30.37
CA ASN A 117 -9.51 -33.78 -31.71
C ASN A 117 -8.89 -32.88 -32.80
N ASN A 118 -7.58 -32.62 -32.68
CA ASN A 118 -6.81 -31.72 -33.55
C ASN A 118 -7.32 -30.26 -33.60
N ARG A 119 -7.97 -29.79 -32.52
CA ARG A 119 -8.50 -28.43 -32.38
C ARG A 119 -8.11 -27.82 -31.02
N HIS A 120 -7.84 -26.52 -31.02
CA HIS A 120 -7.72 -25.71 -29.80
C HIS A 120 -9.11 -25.44 -29.25
N GLN A 121 -9.39 -25.85 -28.01
CA GLN A 121 -10.70 -25.74 -27.38
C GLN A 121 -10.60 -25.18 -25.95
N LEU A 122 -11.69 -24.59 -25.47
CA LEU A 122 -11.84 -24.07 -24.10
C LEU A 122 -12.86 -24.91 -23.35
N LEU A 123 -12.53 -25.35 -22.13
CA LEU A 123 -13.48 -25.91 -21.18
C LEU A 123 -14.39 -24.80 -20.66
N VAL A 124 -15.70 -24.89 -20.90
CA VAL A 124 -16.68 -23.84 -20.54
C VAL A 124 -17.76 -24.30 -19.58
N SER A 125 -17.98 -25.61 -19.43
CA SER A 125 -18.86 -26.15 -18.39
C SER A 125 -18.27 -27.42 -17.80
N PHE A 126 -18.38 -27.61 -16.49
CA PHE A 126 -17.94 -28.82 -15.81
C PHE A 126 -18.56 -28.95 -14.42
N MET A 127 -18.64 -30.18 -13.92
CA MET A 127 -18.89 -30.47 -12.52
C MET A 127 -17.57 -30.67 -11.79
N LEU A 128 -17.33 -29.88 -10.76
CA LEU A 128 -16.23 -30.07 -9.83
C LEU A 128 -16.68 -31.03 -8.72
N GLN A 129 -16.01 -32.17 -8.62
CA GLN A 129 -16.24 -33.18 -7.60
C GLN A 129 -15.06 -33.22 -6.64
N VAL A 130 -15.33 -33.13 -5.32
CA VAL A 130 -14.34 -33.31 -4.27
C VAL A 130 -14.60 -34.59 -3.49
N ASP A 131 -13.61 -35.45 -3.43
CA ASP A 131 -13.58 -36.65 -2.59
C ASP A 131 -12.61 -36.45 -1.43
N ALA A 132 -12.99 -36.85 -0.22
CA ALA A 132 -12.13 -36.78 0.96
C ALA A 132 -11.92 -38.18 1.55
N ARG A 133 -10.68 -38.49 1.96
CA ARG A 133 -10.34 -39.73 2.67
C ARG A 133 -9.37 -39.48 3.83
N PRO A 134 -9.39 -40.28 4.90
CA PRO A 134 -8.39 -40.19 5.95
C PRO A 134 -6.96 -40.50 5.46
N LEU A 135 -5.95 -39.91 6.09
CA LEU A 135 -4.53 -40.22 5.85
C LEU A 135 -4.16 -41.62 6.34
N LYS A 136 -3.44 -42.39 5.52
CA LYS A 136 -2.84 -43.66 5.91
C LYS A 136 -1.65 -43.45 6.85
N ARG A 137 -1.35 -44.44 7.69
CA ARG A 137 -0.21 -44.39 8.63
C ARG A 137 1.14 -44.12 7.93
N SER A 138 1.35 -44.67 6.73
CA SER A 138 2.55 -44.42 5.91
C SER A 138 2.61 -43.00 5.31
N GLU A 139 1.45 -42.38 5.06
CA GLU A 139 1.35 -41.00 4.55
C GLU A 139 1.56 -39.98 5.68
N ARG A 140 1.21 -40.34 6.93
CA ARG A 140 1.50 -39.53 8.12
C ARG A 140 3.01 -39.34 8.32
N SER A 141 3.80 -40.38 8.12
CA SER A 141 5.27 -40.34 8.28
C SER A 141 6.02 -39.65 7.15
N SER A 142 5.42 -39.46 5.96
CA SER A 142 6.05 -38.82 4.79
C SER A 142 5.44 -37.44 4.45
N ARG A 143 4.69 -36.87 5.40
CA ARG A 143 3.84 -35.70 5.18
C ARG A 143 4.59 -34.41 4.84
N GLY A 144 5.74 -34.14 5.46
CA GLY A 144 6.57 -32.96 5.14
C GLY A 144 7.00 -32.93 3.66
N SER A 145 7.33 -34.08 3.07
CA SER A 145 7.64 -34.18 1.64
C SER A 145 6.39 -34.02 0.75
N LEU A 146 5.23 -34.48 1.21
CA LEU A 146 3.96 -34.30 0.49
C LEU A 146 3.48 -32.85 0.56
N LEU A 147 3.86 -32.12 1.62
CA LEU A 147 3.58 -30.71 1.84
C LEU A 147 4.38 -29.79 0.95
N ALA A 148 5.70 -30.01 0.91
CA ALA A 148 6.58 -29.35 -0.06
C ALA A 148 6.17 -29.65 -1.52
N LYS A 149 5.36 -30.69 -1.75
CA LYS A 149 4.79 -31.05 -3.07
C LYS A 149 3.33 -30.64 -3.25
N GLY A 150 2.73 -29.91 -2.31
CA GLY A 150 1.36 -29.40 -2.38
C GLY A 150 0.25 -30.45 -2.37
N LYS A 151 0.53 -31.72 -2.04
CA LYS A 151 -0.42 -32.84 -2.18
C LYS A 151 -1.35 -33.08 -0.99
N VAL A 152 -1.01 -32.54 0.19
CA VAL A 152 -1.75 -32.72 1.45
C VAL A 152 -1.66 -31.45 2.29
N SER A 153 -2.56 -31.30 3.25
CA SER A 153 -2.62 -30.17 4.19
C SER A 153 -1.38 -30.08 5.09
N ALA A 154 -1.09 -28.89 5.61
CA ALA A 154 0.16 -28.57 6.30
C ALA A 154 0.36 -29.10 7.72
N PHE A 155 -0.67 -29.68 8.32
CA PHE A 155 -0.62 -29.96 9.75
C PHE A 155 -0.17 -31.38 10.11
N THR A 156 0.86 -31.53 10.92
CA THR A 156 1.29 -32.82 11.50
C THR A 156 0.15 -33.59 12.16
N SER A 157 -0.01 -34.87 11.82
CA SER A 157 -1.01 -35.76 12.44
C SER A 157 -0.56 -36.22 13.83
N SER A 158 -1.49 -36.16 14.78
CA SER A 158 -1.57 -36.92 16.04
C SER A 158 -0.49 -36.78 17.14
N ASP A 159 0.68 -36.17 16.92
CA ASP A 159 1.60 -35.80 18.01
C ASP A 159 1.65 -34.28 18.30
N ALA A 160 1.05 -33.46 17.43
CA ALA A 160 1.03 -31.99 17.54
C ALA A 160 -0.26 -31.41 18.16
N LEU A 161 -1.09 -32.24 18.81
CA LEU A 161 -1.98 -31.79 19.89
C LEU A 161 -1.21 -31.62 21.21
N ARG A 162 0.03 -31.20 21.07
CA ARG A 162 0.84 -30.67 22.14
C ARG A 162 0.45 -29.18 22.15
N SER A 163 -0.09 -28.69 23.26
CA SER A 163 -0.58 -27.30 23.39
C SER A 163 0.45 -26.30 22.87
N ALA A 164 0.05 -25.10 22.43
CA ALA A 164 0.98 -24.03 22.01
C ALA A 164 2.14 -23.84 23.02
N SER A 165 1.89 -24.12 24.31
CA SER A 165 2.87 -24.21 25.40
C SER A 165 3.97 -25.28 25.25
N SER A 166 4.01 -26.03 24.15
CA SER A 166 5.02 -27.06 23.87
C SER A 166 5.72 -26.88 22.52
N LEU A 167 5.23 -25.92 21.71
CA LEU A 167 5.91 -25.45 20.49
C LEU A 167 6.84 -24.27 20.82
N TYR A 168 6.39 -23.38 21.71
CA TYR A 168 7.11 -22.17 22.09
C TYR A 168 7.53 -22.18 23.55
N ALA A 169 8.68 -21.59 23.83
CA ALA A 169 9.14 -21.26 25.16
C ALA A 169 8.12 -20.33 25.84
N SER A 170 7.97 -20.51 27.15
CA SER A 170 7.08 -19.66 27.95
C SER A 170 7.72 -18.29 28.25
N HIS A 171 9.04 -18.26 28.31
CA HIS A 171 9.86 -17.06 28.53
C HIS A 171 11.14 -17.22 27.72
N SER A 172 11.66 -16.14 27.15
CA SER A 172 12.97 -16.14 26.50
C SER A 172 14.08 -16.30 27.53
N VAL A 173 15.17 -16.97 27.17
CA VAL A 173 16.41 -16.96 27.96
C VAL A 173 16.95 -15.54 28.16
N LEU A 174 16.62 -14.60 27.25
CA LEU A 174 17.01 -13.20 27.33
C LEU A 174 16.19 -12.39 28.35
N ALA A 175 15.16 -12.97 28.97
CA ALA A 175 14.30 -12.29 29.94
C ALA A 175 15.03 -11.84 31.21
N SER A 176 16.18 -12.44 31.51
CA SER A 176 17.00 -12.09 32.66
C SER A 176 18.48 -12.36 32.42
N GLY A 177 19.34 -11.76 33.24
CA GLY A 177 20.79 -11.93 33.16
C GLY A 177 21.49 -10.71 32.57
N ARG A 178 22.75 -10.91 32.17
CA ARG A 178 23.56 -9.89 31.49
C ARG A 178 24.09 -10.50 30.20
N TRP A 179 23.64 -9.95 29.08
CA TRP A 179 23.86 -10.53 27.76
C TRP A 179 24.72 -9.61 26.90
N ALA A 180 25.59 -10.20 26.10
CA ALA A 180 26.33 -9.51 25.06
C ALA A 180 26.21 -10.25 23.73
N LYS A 181 26.03 -9.48 22.66
CA LYS A 181 25.94 -9.98 21.30
C LYS A 181 27.34 -10.09 20.70
N ILE A 182 27.63 -11.23 20.09
CA ILE A 182 28.84 -11.51 19.32
C ILE A 182 28.46 -11.89 17.90
N ARG A 183 29.41 -11.82 16.97
CA ARG A 183 29.18 -12.17 15.56
C ARG A 183 30.35 -12.93 14.94
N VAL A 184 30.03 -13.66 13.87
CA VAL A 184 30.97 -14.39 13.01
C VAL A 184 30.70 -14.06 11.54
N SER A 185 31.75 -14.02 10.71
CA SER A 185 31.63 -13.72 9.28
C SER A 185 31.46 -14.96 8.40
N GLU A 186 31.77 -16.15 8.91
CA GLU A 186 31.77 -17.41 8.15
C GLU A 186 31.41 -18.61 9.02
N THR A 187 30.88 -19.65 8.38
CA THR A 187 30.54 -20.93 9.03
C THR A 187 31.82 -21.71 9.36
N GLY A 188 31.91 -22.28 10.56
CA GLY A 188 33.03 -23.12 10.97
C GLY A 188 33.32 -23.09 12.46
N PHE A 189 34.51 -23.55 12.84
CA PHE A 189 35.00 -23.46 14.21
C PHE A 189 35.47 -22.03 14.53
N HIS A 190 35.03 -21.49 15.67
CA HIS A 190 35.41 -20.16 16.16
C HIS A 190 35.91 -20.23 17.60
N GLN A 191 36.79 -19.31 17.97
CA GLN A 191 37.30 -19.15 19.32
C GLN A 191 36.54 -18.03 20.05
N LEU A 192 36.05 -18.32 21.26
CA LEU A 192 35.68 -17.30 22.23
C LEU A 192 36.94 -16.91 23.02
N THR A 193 37.38 -15.66 22.88
CA THR A 193 38.63 -15.18 23.49
C THR A 193 38.39 -14.42 24.79
N ASP A 194 39.37 -14.42 25.70
CA ASP A 194 39.34 -13.58 26.91
C ASP A 194 39.14 -12.10 26.60
N GLN A 195 39.65 -11.62 25.46
CA GLN A 195 39.47 -10.23 25.03
C GLN A 195 37.98 -9.92 24.77
N VAL A 196 37.29 -10.79 24.05
CA VAL A 196 35.85 -10.64 23.75
C VAL A 196 35.02 -10.71 25.03
N VAL A 197 35.34 -11.66 25.91
CA VAL A 197 34.69 -11.83 27.23
C VAL A 197 34.85 -10.56 28.09
N ARG A 198 36.05 -9.98 28.14
CA ARG A 198 36.31 -8.73 28.87
C ARG A 198 35.62 -7.52 28.23
N GLN A 199 35.58 -7.43 26.91
CA GLN A 199 34.82 -6.39 26.19
C GLN A 199 33.33 -6.46 26.50
N ALA A 200 32.78 -7.67 26.65
CA ALA A 200 31.42 -7.90 27.11
C ALA A 200 31.21 -7.64 28.62
N GLY A 201 32.26 -7.26 29.36
CA GLY A 201 32.21 -6.95 30.78
C GLY A 201 32.20 -8.18 31.70
N PHE A 202 32.47 -9.37 31.17
CA PHE A 202 32.59 -10.61 31.93
C PHE A 202 34.03 -10.78 32.46
N SER A 203 34.14 -11.37 33.65
CA SER A 203 35.41 -11.50 34.38
C SER A 203 36.03 -12.88 34.28
N ASP A 204 35.22 -13.89 33.95
CA ASP A 204 35.62 -15.30 33.99
C ASP A 204 35.05 -16.07 32.80
N ILE A 205 35.90 -16.41 31.84
CA ILE A 205 35.52 -17.14 30.63
C ILE A 205 35.00 -18.55 30.92
N SER A 206 35.44 -19.21 32.00
CA SER A 206 34.95 -20.56 32.31
C SER A 206 33.49 -20.58 32.75
N LYS A 207 32.93 -19.42 33.05
CA LYS A 207 31.53 -19.20 33.43
C LYS A 207 30.67 -18.63 32.30
N VAL A 208 31.26 -18.40 31.12
CA VAL A 208 30.56 -17.84 29.97
C VAL A 208 29.90 -18.95 29.16
N LYS A 209 28.60 -18.78 28.92
CA LYS A 209 27.78 -19.61 28.04
C LYS A 209 27.57 -18.91 26.72
N ILE A 210 27.38 -19.67 25.64
CA ILE A 210 27.10 -19.17 24.28
C ILE A 210 25.70 -19.65 23.89
N TYR A 211 24.91 -18.79 23.26
CA TYR A 211 23.52 -19.08 22.87
C TYR A 211 23.26 -18.62 21.43
N GLY A 212 22.49 -19.42 20.69
CA GLY A 212 22.03 -19.09 19.34
C GLY A 212 22.19 -20.21 18.32
N TYR A 213 21.79 -19.93 17.09
CA TYR A 213 21.86 -20.83 15.94
C TYR A 213 22.42 -20.17 14.67
N GLY A 214 22.90 -18.93 14.77
CA GLY A 214 23.77 -18.32 13.76
C GLY A 214 23.09 -17.53 12.65
N GLY A 215 23.75 -17.43 11.50
CA GLY A 215 23.46 -16.45 10.45
C GLY A 215 22.72 -16.94 9.22
N ASN A 216 22.48 -18.25 9.11
CA ASN A 216 21.85 -18.84 7.93
C ASN A 216 20.47 -18.21 7.68
N LEU A 217 20.15 -18.01 6.40
CA LEU A 217 18.82 -17.57 5.96
C LEU A 217 17.75 -18.48 6.59
N GLN A 218 16.83 -17.89 7.33
CA GLN A 218 15.75 -18.65 7.92
C GLN A 218 14.84 -19.19 6.82
N ASN A 219 14.33 -20.40 6.98
CA ASN A 219 13.37 -20.96 6.03
C ASN A 219 12.12 -20.07 5.98
N GLU A 220 11.85 -19.52 4.80
CA GLU A 220 10.70 -18.64 4.56
C GLU A 220 9.37 -19.39 4.70
N ALA A 221 9.38 -20.72 4.51
CA ALA A 221 8.24 -21.56 4.84
C ALA A 221 8.12 -21.76 6.35
N LEU A 222 6.99 -21.35 6.94
CA LEU A 222 6.75 -21.53 8.38
C LEU A 222 6.35 -22.97 8.70
N LEU A 223 7.33 -23.81 9.03
CA LEU A 223 7.13 -25.22 9.42
C LEU A 223 7.22 -25.39 10.94
N ALA A 224 6.19 -25.97 11.55
CA ALA A 224 6.13 -26.16 13.00
C ALA A 224 7.34 -26.94 13.56
N SER A 225 7.87 -27.91 12.83
CA SER A 225 9.07 -28.65 13.24
C SER A 225 10.34 -27.78 13.29
N GLU A 226 10.47 -26.83 12.36
CA GLU A 226 11.61 -25.92 12.32
C GLU A 226 11.45 -24.79 13.33
N LEU A 227 10.22 -24.27 13.48
CA LEU A 227 9.87 -23.33 14.55
C LEU A 227 10.25 -23.92 15.91
N GLN A 228 9.86 -25.17 16.21
CA GLN A 228 10.24 -25.84 17.47
C GLN A 228 11.77 -25.99 17.63
N ALA A 229 12.47 -26.32 16.54
CA ALA A 229 13.92 -26.54 16.59
C ALA A 229 14.71 -25.24 16.77
N THR A 230 14.12 -24.09 16.41
CA THR A 230 14.74 -22.76 16.42
C THR A 230 13.97 -21.76 17.31
N ASP A 231 13.12 -22.28 18.20
CA ASP A 231 12.36 -21.52 19.17
C ASP A 231 13.26 -21.02 20.30
N ASP A 232 13.25 -19.71 20.51
CA ASP A 232 14.19 -18.97 21.36
C ASP A 232 15.67 -19.34 21.11
N LEU A 233 16.58 -18.92 21.99
CA LEU A 233 18.00 -19.26 21.89
C LEU A 233 18.34 -20.56 22.64
N GLN A 234 19.12 -21.42 21.98
CA GLN A 234 19.65 -22.66 22.58
C GLN A 234 21.13 -22.49 22.96
N GLU A 235 21.54 -23.11 24.06
CA GLU A 235 22.96 -23.10 24.49
C GLU A 235 23.81 -23.89 23.48
N VAL A 236 24.83 -23.23 22.94
CA VAL A 236 25.79 -23.82 21.98
C VAL A 236 26.89 -24.53 22.76
N PRO A 237 27.16 -25.82 22.48
CA PRO A 237 28.25 -26.54 23.12
C PRO A 237 29.61 -25.92 22.83
N GLN A 238 30.44 -25.83 23.87
CA GLN A 238 31.82 -25.38 23.79
C GLN A 238 32.79 -26.58 23.82
N CYS A 239 33.96 -26.43 23.20
CA CYS A 239 35.09 -27.33 23.40
C CYS A 239 36.24 -26.56 24.04
N ILE A 240 36.77 -27.09 25.15
CA ILE A 240 37.85 -26.45 25.90
C ILE A 240 39.14 -27.24 25.67
N VAL A 241 40.11 -26.62 25.00
CA VAL A 241 41.42 -27.23 24.71
C VAL A 241 42.54 -26.28 25.13
N GLY A 242 43.38 -26.73 26.07
CA GLY A 242 44.50 -25.92 26.58
C GLY A 242 44.05 -24.60 27.23
N GLY A 243 42.87 -24.57 27.86
CA GLY A 243 42.28 -23.38 28.48
C GLY A 243 41.61 -22.40 27.50
N LYS A 244 41.60 -22.69 26.20
CA LYS A 244 40.90 -21.89 25.19
C LYS A 244 39.52 -22.47 24.90
N HIS A 245 38.55 -21.58 24.72
CA HIS A 245 37.15 -21.92 24.48
C HIS A 245 36.81 -21.80 22.99
N TYR A 246 36.22 -22.85 22.43
CA TYR A 246 35.83 -22.91 21.03
C TYR A 246 34.38 -23.34 20.88
N PHE A 247 33.73 -22.92 19.80
CA PHE A 247 32.37 -23.30 19.45
C PHE A 247 32.24 -23.37 17.94
N TYR A 248 31.24 -24.09 17.44
CA TYR A 248 30.93 -24.11 16.02
C TYR A 248 29.85 -23.07 15.74
N ALA A 249 30.05 -22.26 14.71
CA ALA A 249 29.17 -21.15 14.37
C ALA A 249 28.75 -21.22 12.90
N GLU A 250 27.54 -20.77 12.61
CA GLU A 250 26.99 -20.64 11.27
C GLU A 250 27.03 -19.17 10.85
N GLY A 251 27.69 -18.87 9.75
CA GLY A 251 27.73 -17.56 9.12
C GLY A 251 26.49 -17.31 8.23
N PRO A 252 26.51 -16.24 7.40
CA PRO A 252 25.37 -15.87 6.56
C PRO A 252 25.22 -16.69 5.27
N VAL A 253 26.16 -17.61 4.99
CA VAL A 253 26.19 -18.41 3.76
C VAL A 253 26.14 -19.90 4.07
N SER A 254 25.22 -20.60 3.42
CA SER A 254 25.01 -22.05 3.54
C SER A 254 24.93 -22.75 2.20
N TRP A 255 24.92 -24.08 2.25
CA TRP A 255 24.86 -24.97 1.10
C TRP A 255 23.85 -26.08 1.39
N LYS A 256 22.99 -26.38 0.42
CA LYS A 256 21.93 -27.38 0.57
C LYS A 256 22.46 -28.80 0.79
N SER A 257 23.65 -29.09 0.26
CA SER A 257 24.34 -30.37 0.41
C SER A 257 25.83 -30.21 0.09
N GLU A 258 26.62 -31.24 0.40
CA GLU A 258 28.04 -31.40 0.05
C GLU A 258 28.32 -31.30 -1.47
N THR A 259 27.29 -31.49 -2.29
CA THR A 259 27.39 -31.50 -3.77
C THR A 259 26.65 -30.34 -4.43
N ALA A 260 26.15 -29.38 -3.63
CA ALA A 260 25.46 -28.22 -4.14
C ALA A 260 26.39 -27.38 -5.04
N LEU A 261 25.83 -26.78 -6.08
CA LEU A 261 26.59 -25.92 -7.00
C LEU A 261 26.30 -24.43 -6.80
N GLN A 262 25.33 -24.11 -5.94
CA GLN A 262 24.86 -22.76 -5.68
C GLN A 262 24.80 -22.55 -4.18
N ARG A 263 25.33 -21.41 -3.75
CA ARG A 263 25.28 -20.94 -2.36
C ARG A 263 23.88 -20.42 -2.04
N ILE A 264 23.48 -20.55 -0.79
CA ILE A 264 22.34 -19.84 -0.21
C ILE A 264 22.92 -18.73 0.67
N ARG A 265 22.54 -17.48 0.39
CA ARG A 265 23.00 -16.30 1.13
C ARG A 265 21.82 -15.71 1.89
N ASN A 266 22.04 -15.32 3.15
CA ASN A 266 21.13 -14.46 3.88
C ASN A 266 21.18 -13.04 3.28
N PRO A 267 20.10 -12.55 2.64
CA PRO A 267 20.09 -11.24 1.98
C PRO A 267 19.99 -10.08 2.97
N TYR A 268 19.78 -10.36 4.27
CA TYR A 268 19.53 -9.37 5.32
C TYR A 268 20.78 -9.11 6.20
N SER A 269 21.81 -9.94 6.13
CA SER A 269 22.98 -9.83 7.02
C SER A 269 24.28 -10.36 6.41
N ASP A 270 25.39 -9.67 6.66
CA ASP A 270 26.76 -10.14 6.34
C ASP A 270 27.41 -10.94 7.48
N TYR A 271 26.71 -11.14 8.59
CA TYR A 271 27.24 -11.85 9.75
C TYR A 271 26.18 -12.78 10.36
N GLY A 272 26.65 -13.88 10.95
CA GLY A 272 25.86 -14.67 11.90
C GLY A 272 26.07 -14.19 13.32
N TYR A 273 25.00 -14.14 14.12
CA TYR A 273 25.04 -13.62 15.49
C TYR A 273 24.76 -14.69 16.53
N TYR A 274 25.35 -14.48 17.71
CA TYR A 274 25.21 -15.31 18.91
C TYR A 274 25.22 -14.40 20.14
N PHE A 275 24.80 -14.94 21.28
CA PHE A 275 24.80 -14.24 22.55
C PHE A 275 25.67 -14.95 23.57
N ILE A 276 26.31 -14.17 24.43
CA ILE A 276 27.08 -14.68 25.57
C ILE A 276 26.60 -14.08 26.88
N THR A 277 26.62 -14.90 27.92
CA THR A 277 26.25 -14.51 29.28
C THR A 277 27.16 -15.22 30.28
N GLN A 278 27.46 -14.57 31.41
CA GLN A 278 28.22 -15.18 32.50
C GLN A 278 27.25 -15.58 33.62
N THR A 279 27.26 -16.86 33.98
CA THR A 279 26.41 -17.42 35.05
C THR A 279 27.25 -18.20 36.06
N ASP A 280 26.68 -18.56 37.22
CA ASP A 280 27.37 -19.45 38.16
C ASP A 280 27.27 -20.94 37.78
N GLY A 281 26.47 -21.28 36.76
CA GLY A 281 26.38 -22.63 36.22
C GLY A 281 27.48 -22.90 35.18
N GLU A 282 27.90 -24.16 35.11
CA GLU A 282 28.88 -24.61 34.13
C GLU A 282 28.34 -24.47 32.69
N PRO A 283 29.18 -24.05 31.72
CA PRO A 283 28.80 -24.04 30.32
C PRO A 283 28.60 -25.45 29.78
N LEU A 284 27.77 -25.58 28.76
CA LEU A 284 27.64 -26.82 27.99
C LEU A 284 28.97 -27.09 27.28
N VAL A 285 29.63 -28.20 27.65
CA VAL A 285 30.93 -28.59 27.09
C VAL A 285 30.85 -29.96 26.42
N GLN A 286 31.52 -30.09 25.29
CA GLN A 286 31.78 -31.36 24.61
C GLN A 286 33.29 -31.64 24.58
N ASP A 287 33.68 -32.90 24.71
CA ASP A 287 35.06 -33.30 24.48
C ASP A 287 35.44 -33.10 23.00
N SER A 288 36.74 -32.95 22.74
CA SER A 288 37.22 -32.62 21.40
C SER A 288 36.87 -33.65 20.34
N ALA A 289 36.73 -34.93 20.69
CA ALA A 289 36.42 -35.97 19.71
C ALA A 289 34.94 -35.87 19.28
N THR A 290 34.03 -35.76 20.23
CA THR A 290 32.60 -35.55 19.94
C THR A 290 32.38 -34.24 19.20
N PHE A 291 32.97 -33.14 19.68
CA PHE A 291 32.80 -31.81 19.08
C PHE A 291 33.19 -31.78 17.60
N VAL A 292 34.29 -32.43 17.21
CA VAL A 292 34.68 -32.57 15.80
C VAL A 292 33.69 -33.45 15.04
N SER A 293 33.37 -34.65 15.55
CA SER A 293 32.50 -35.60 14.84
C SER A 293 31.08 -35.10 14.61
N SER A 294 30.59 -34.16 15.45
CA SER A 294 29.27 -33.54 15.30
C SER A 294 29.24 -32.41 14.27
N HIS A 295 30.39 -31.77 14.00
CA HIS A 295 30.47 -30.55 13.19
C HIS A 295 31.42 -30.67 12.00
N TYR A 296 31.95 -31.86 11.72
CA TYR A 296 32.83 -32.09 10.58
C TYR A 296 32.77 -33.55 10.08
N PRO A 297 32.71 -33.77 8.74
CA PRO A 297 32.53 -32.76 7.72
C PRO A 297 31.06 -32.31 7.64
N GLN A 298 30.85 -31.05 7.30
CA GLN A 298 29.55 -30.44 6.99
C GLN A 298 29.53 -29.99 5.53
N SER A 299 28.34 -29.69 5.01
CA SER A 299 28.19 -29.24 3.62
C SER A 299 29.11 -28.05 3.29
N TYR A 300 29.31 -27.13 4.23
CA TYR A 300 30.22 -25.99 4.07
C TYR A 300 31.68 -26.38 3.83
N ASP A 301 32.16 -27.47 4.44
CA ASP A 301 33.55 -27.93 4.31
C ASP A 301 33.89 -28.41 2.89
N TYR A 302 32.88 -28.71 2.06
CA TYR A 302 33.05 -29.07 0.65
C TYR A 302 33.08 -27.87 -0.29
N HIS A 303 33.05 -26.64 0.22
CA HIS A 303 32.89 -25.46 -0.64
C HIS A 303 33.94 -24.38 -0.39
N SER A 304 34.28 -23.66 -1.46
CA SER A 304 34.98 -22.37 -1.39
C SER A 304 34.20 -21.35 -2.19
N LEU A 305 34.15 -20.11 -1.71
CA LEU A 305 33.35 -19.03 -2.31
C LEU A 305 34.18 -17.75 -2.40
N TYR A 306 34.11 -17.11 -3.56
CA TYR A 306 34.47 -15.72 -3.76
C TYR A 306 33.22 -14.99 -4.26
N GLU A 307 32.78 -13.98 -3.52
CA GLU A 307 31.60 -13.18 -3.79
C GLU A 307 31.84 -11.79 -3.18
N SER A 308 31.44 -10.74 -3.89
CA SER A 308 31.67 -9.35 -3.48
C SER A 308 30.49 -8.50 -3.92
N ASP A 309 29.52 -8.33 -3.02
CA ASP A 309 28.27 -7.62 -3.33
C ASP A 309 28.44 -6.09 -3.26
N GLY A 310 27.94 -5.38 -4.27
CA GLY A 310 27.94 -3.91 -4.26
C GLY A 310 27.17 -3.22 -5.39
N TYR A 311 26.46 -3.97 -6.24
CA TYR A 311 25.72 -3.46 -7.39
C TYR A 311 24.41 -4.20 -7.61
N SER A 312 23.40 -3.53 -8.16
CA SER A 312 22.21 -4.16 -8.71
C SER A 312 21.84 -3.57 -10.08
N TYR A 313 21.29 -4.42 -10.96
CA TYR A 313 20.76 -4.00 -12.26
C TYR A 313 19.37 -3.39 -12.19
N TYR A 314 18.62 -3.71 -11.14
CA TYR A 314 17.29 -3.21 -10.88
C TYR A 314 17.15 -3.00 -9.38
N HIS A 315 16.72 -1.81 -8.96
CA HIS A 315 16.52 -1.51 -7.54
C HIS A 315 15.30 -2.26 -7.04
N GLY A 316 15.44 -3.56 -6.82
CA GLY A 316 14.40 -4.50 -6.42
C GLY A 316 14.92 -5.92 -6.50
N GLY A 317 14.47 -6.75 -5.58
CA GLY A 317 14.91 -8.13 -5.46
C GLY A 317 16.22 -8.23 -4.68
N ARG A 318 16.44 -9.39 -4.08
CA ARG A 318 17.44 -9.58 -3.03
C ARG A 318 18.87 -9.89 -3.49
N ASN A 319 19.10 -10.04 -4.80
CA ASN A 319 20.42 -10.45 -5.32
C ASN A 319 21.26 -9.22 -5.70
N LEU A 320 22.51 -9.22 -5.23
CA LEU A 320 23.51 -8.20 -5.52
C LEU A 320 24.69 -8.81 -6.27
N PHE A 321 25.45 -7.96 -6.95
CA PHE A 321 26.56 -8.36 -7.82
C PHE A 321 27.78 -7.50 -7.57
N ASP A 322 28.91 -7.89 -8.15
CA ASP A 322 30.16 -7.16 -8.06
C ASP A 322 30.08 -5.75 -8.68
N ALA A 323 30.52 -4.76 -7.91
CA ALA A 323 30.57 -3.37 -8.31
C ALA A 323 31.57 -3.11 -9.47
N GLU A 324 32.51 -4.02 -9.70
CA GLU A 324 33.43 -3.95 -10.85
C GLU A 324 32.74 -4.35 -12.16
N GLU A 325 32.78 -3.43 -13.13
CA GLU A 325 32.25 -3.63 -14.48
C GLU A 325 33.38 -4.11 -15.42
N LEU A 326 33.21 -5.26 -16.07
CA LEU A 326 34.18 -5.79 -17.02
C LEU A 326 33.70 -5.53 -18.46
N LYS A 327 34.44 -4.73 -19.21
CA LYS A 327 34.14 -4.40 -20.62
C LYS A 327 34.87 -5.35 -21.55
N VAL A 328 34.49 -5.37 -22.83
CA VAL A 328 35.17 -6.18 -23.85
C VAL A 328 36.67 -5.90 -23.86
N GLY A 329 37.46 -6.95 -23.69
CA GLY A 329 38.92 -6.87 -23.57
C GLY A 329 39.44 -6.88 -22.14
N ASP A 330 38.61 -6.56 -21.14
CA ASP A 330 38.97 -6.59 -19.73
C ASP A 330 39.13 -8.03 -19.23
N GLU A 331 39.98 -8.19 -18.20
CA GLU A 331 40.25 -9.45 -17.53
C GLU A 331 40.19 -9.25 -16.01
N LYS A 332 39.29 -9.97 -15.34
CA LYS A 332 39.27 -10.07 -13.87
C LYS A 332 39.98 -11.34 -13.43
N LYS A 333 40.84 -11.22 -12.41
CA LYS A 333 41.58 -12.35 -11.83
C LYS A 333 41.18 -12.55 -10.38
N VAL A 334 40.70 -13.75 -10.08
CA VAL A 334 40.36 -14.17 -8.73
C VAL A 334 41.23 -15.36 -8.35
N VAL A 335 41.87 -15.30 -7.20
CA VAL A 335 42.68 -16.41 -6.68
C VAL A 335 41.82 -17.27 -5.77
N ILE A 336 41.58 -18.51 -6.17
CA ILE A 336 40.95 -19.52 -5.32
C ILE A 336 42.04 -20.30 -4.61
N THR A 337 41.93 -20.41 -3.29
CA THR A 337 42.84 -21.21 -2.46
C THR A 337 42.19 -22.56 -2.20
N ASN A 338 42.88 -23.65 -2.52
CA ASN A 338 42.42 -25.00 -2.23
C ASN A 338 42.70 -25.34 -0.76
N THR A 339 41.64 -25.35 0.05
CA THR A 339 41.71 -25.65 1.48
C THR A 339 41.52 -27.15 1.79
N THR A 340 41.28 -27.97 0.75
CA THR A 340 40.95 -29.40 0.88
C THR A 340 42.11 -30.32 0.55
N GLY A 341 43.07 -29.85 -0.26
CA GLY A 341 44.11 -30.69 -0.85
C GLY A 341 43.57 -31.63 -1.95
N SER A 342 42.27 -31.59 -2.25
CA SER A 342 41.68 -32.34 -3.35
C SER A 342 42.12 -31.75 -4.68
N ALA A 343 42.69 -32.59 -5.55
CA ALA A 343 42.93 -32.20 -6.94
C ALA A 343 41.62 -32.12 -7.75
N ALA A 344 40.54 -32.74 -7.25
CA ALA A 344 39.25 -32.84 -7.94
C ALA A 344 38.16 -31.96 -7.32
N GLY A 345 37.38 -31.30 -8.18
CA GLY A 345 36.24 -30.48 -7.79
C GLY A 345 35.48 -29.94 -9.00
N LYS A 346 34.44 -29.14 -8.74
CA LYS A 346 33.64 -28.45 -9.75
C LYS A 346 33.74 -26.95 -9.50
N LEU A 347 34.31 -26.21 -10.45
CA LEU A 347 34.33 -24.75 -10.43
C LEU A 347 33.05 -24.22 -11.05
N SER A 348 32.27 -23.45 -10.31
CA SER A 348 31.11 -22.71 -10.82
C SER A 348 31.44 -21.23 -10.89
N VAL A 349 31.12 -20.60 -12.03
CA VAL A 349 31.27 -19.16 -12.25
C VAL A 349 29.93 -18.60 -12.68
N ALA A 350 29.40 -17.66 -11.91
CA ALA A 350 28.13 -16.97 -12.16
C ALA A 350 28.41 -15.57 -12.68
N LEU A 351 27.94 -15.26 -13.88
CA LEU A 351 28.14 -13.96 -14.53
C LEU A 351 26.79 -13.34 -14.86
N THR A 352 26.76 -12.01 -14.87
CA THR A 352 25.58 -11.21 -15.20
C THR A 352 25.87 -10.17 -16.26
N THR A 353 24.86 -9.79 -17.04
CA THR A 353 24.99 -8.78 -18.11
C THR A 353 23.63 -8.22 -18.53
N THR A 354 23.63 -7.06 -19.19
CA THR A 354 22.43 -6.40 -19.75
C THR A 354 22.16 -6.75 -21.20
N THR A 355 23.10 -7.39 -21.91
CA THR A 355 22.93 -7.77 -23.32
C THR A 355 23.59 -9.11 -23.59
N ASN A 356 23.37 -9.68 -24.78
CA ASN A 356 24.11 -10.88 -25.20
C ASN A 356 25.62 -10.64 -25.14
N SER A 357 26.32 -11.44 -24.33
CA SER A 357 27.75 -11.28 -24.06
C SER A 357 28.43 -12.62 -23.89
N VAL A 358 29.73 -12.67 -24.17
CA VAL A 358 30.54 -13.90 -24.04
C VAL A 358 31.77 -13.61 -23.19
N ALA A 359 31.99 -14.42 -22.16
CA ALA A 359 33.21 -14.42 -21.36
C ALA A 359 33.95 -15.75 -21.50
N GLN A 360 35.27 -15.69 -21.67
CA GLN A 360 36.14 -16.84 -21.60
C GLN A 360 36.66 -17.03 -20.17
N ILE A 361 36.55 -18.25 -19.67
CA ILE A 361 37.01 -18.63 -18.32
C ILE A 361 38.33 -19.39 -18.46
N LEU A 362 39.35 -18.95 -17.72
CA LEU A 362 40.66 -19.60 -17.69
C LEU A 362 41.06 -19.98 -16.26
N LYS A 363 41.73 -21.12 -16.11
CA LYS A 363 42.43 -21.54 -14.89
C LYS A 363 43.92 -21.51 -15.16
N ASN A 364 44.67 -20.69 -14.42
CA ASN A 364 46.12 -20.50 -14.59
C ASN A 364 46.54 -20.25 -16.05
N GLY A 365 45.74 -19.46 -16.78
CA GLY A 365 45.96 -19.15 -18.19
C GLY A 365 45.52 -20.23 -19.19
N LYS A 366 45.04 -21.39 -18.75
CA LYS A 366 44.45 -22.43 -19.60
C LYS A 366 42.93 -22.23 -19.72
N VAL A 367 42.43 -22.16 -20.94
CA VAL A 367 40.98 -22.02 -21.22
C VAL A 367 40.21 -23.25 -20.72
N LEU A 368 39.19 -23.01 -19.90
CA LEU A 368 38.22 -24.02 -19.45
C LEU A 368 36.99 -24.07 -20.36
N GLY A 369 36.54 -22.91 -20.84
CA GLY A 369 35.42 -22.77 -21.75
C GLY A 369 34.93 -21.33 -21.83
N GLU A 370 33.80 -21.15 -22.48
CA GLU A 370 33.13 -19.86 -22.61
C GLU A 370 31.76 -19.90 -21.93
N ILE A 371 31.36 -18.77 -21.35
CA ILE A 371 30.01 -18.53 -20.84
C ILE A 371 29.34 -17.57 -21.81
N THR A 372 28.34 -18.07 -22.54
CA THR A 372 27.46 -17.26 -23.37
C THR A 372 26.26 -16.84 -22.53
N LEU A 373 26.18 -15.56 -22.23
CA LEU A 373 25.02 -14.93 -21.62
C LEU A 373 24.11 -14.45 -22.74
N SER A 374 22.84 -14.83 -22.67
CA SER A 374 21.84 -14.36 -23.63
C SER A 374 20.70 -13.73 -22.87
N LEU A 375 20.45 -12.45 -23.13
CA LEU A 375 19.20 -11.83 -22.76
C LEU A 375 18.17 -12.40 -23.73
N LYS A 376 17.45 -13.42 -23.26
CA LYS A 376 16.46 -14.14 -24.05
C LYS A 376 15.17 -14.18 -23.28
N ASP A 377 14.09 -14.20 -24.04
CA ASP A 377 12.76 -14.46 -23.54
C ASP A 377 12.65 -15.97 -23.23
N ASP A 378 13.06 -16.37 -22.02
CA ASP A 378 12.92 -17.73 -21.53
C ASP A 378 11.49 -18.03 -21.02
N ASN A 379 10.66 -17.00 -20.93
CA ASN A 379 9.27 -17.09 -20.51
C ASN A 379 8.41 -16.40 -21.57
N PRO A 380 7.83 -17.11 -22.57
CA PRO A 380 7.16 -16.52 -23.75
C PRO A 380 5.98 -15.58 -23.44
N THR A 381 5.64 -15.42 -22.15
CA THR A 381 4.67 -14.45 -21.63
C THR A 381 5.29 -13.11 -21.20
N GLU A 382 6.62 -12.97 -21.20
CA GLU A 382 7.35 -11.81 -20.71
C GLU A 382 8.14 -11.13 -21.83
N ASP A 383 7.78 -9.88 -22.11
CA ASP A 383 8.54 -9.08 -23.08
C ASP A 383 9.98 -8.87 -22.58
N ILE A 384 10.96 -9.13 -23.45
CA ILE A 384 12.38 -8.87 -23.19
C ILE A 384 12.64 -7.42 -22.74
N ALA A 385 11.77 -6.48 -23.09
CA ALA A 385 11.80 -5.09 -22.63
C ALA A 385 11.71 -4.92 -21.10
N TYR A 386 11.12 -5.90 -20.38
CA TYR A 386 11.03 -5.88 -18.92
C TYR A 386 12.26 -6.49 -18.23
N LEU A 387 13.10 -7.21 -18.96
CA LEU A 387 14.35 -7.76 -18.42
C LEU A 387 15.44 -6.68 -18.38
N LYS A 388 15.95 -6.40 -17.19
CA LYS A 388 17.04 -5.44 -16.93
C LYS A 388 18.42 -6.08 -17.08
N ALA A 389 18.53 -7.37 -16.79
CA ALA A 389 19.74 -8.16 -16.99
C ALA A 389 19.41 -9.66 -17.04
N THR A 390 20.43 -10.49 -17.23
CA THR A 390 20.36 -11.95 -17.15
C THR A 390 21.57 -12.49 -16.40
N GLU A 391 21.42 -13.69 -15.84
CA GLU A 391 22.49 -14.44 -15.20
C GLU A 391 22.76 -15.74 -15.95
N LYS A 392 24.04 -16.13 -16.00
CA LYS A 392 24.42 -17.49 -16.36
C LYS A 392 25.47 -18.04 -15.40
N VAL A 393 25.16 -19.20 -14.85
CA VAL A 393 26.13 -20.03 -14.12
C VAL A 393 26.67 -21.12 -15.06
N ALA A 394 27.98 -21.21 -15.18
CA ALA A 394 28.67 -22.33 -15.84
C ALA A 394 29.48 -23.12 -14.84
N THR A 395 29.53 -24.44 -14.99
CA THR A 395 30.24 -25.35 -14.08
C THR A 395 31.24 -26.20 -14.85
N TYR A 396 32.47 -26.25 -14.35
CA TYR A 396 33.60 -26.95 -14.97
C TYR A 396 34.14 -28.02 -14.02
N PRO A 397 34.07 -29.32 -14.38
CA PRO A 397 34.75 -30.36 -13.63
C PRO A 397 36.27 -30.24 -13.84
N ILE A 398 37.01 -30.20 -12.74
CA ILE A 398 38.47 -30.04 -12.71
C ILE A 398 39.05 -31.18 -11.90
N SER A 399 40.16 -31.74 -12.37
CA SER A 399 40.88 -32.87 -11.74
C SER A 399 42.34 -32.56 -11.43
N ASP A 400 42.76 -31.31 -11.62
CA ASP A 400 44.14 -30.84 -11.45
C ASP A 400 44.23 -29.52 -10.65
N PHE A 401 43.35 -29.30 -9.67
CA PHE A 401 43.47 -28.15 -8.75
C PHE A 401 44.83 -28.17 -8.02
N GLN A 402 45.43 -26.99 -7.88
CA GLN A 402 46.66 -26.73 -7.14
C GLN A 402 46.33 -26.08 -5.79
N ASP A 403 47.34 -25.80 -4.97
CA ASP A 403 47.16 -25.09 -3.68
C ASP A 403 46.49 -23.71 -3.89
N LYS A 404 46.84 -23.05 -5.00
CA LYS A 404 46.23 -21.81 -5.44
C LYS A 404 46.05 -21.85 -6.94
N ASP A 405 44.85 -21.53 -7.40
CA ASP A 405 44.53 -21.40 -8.81
C ASP A 405 43.99 -19.99 -9.08
N THR A 406 44.50 -19.35 -10.13
CA THR A 406 43.97 -18.08 -10.61
C THR A 406 42.89 -18.37 -11.65
N ILE A 407 41.67 -17.94 -11.34
CA ILE A 407 40.54 -17.95 -12.27
C ILE A 407 40.49 -16.59 -12.94
N SER A 408 40.68 -16.58 -14.26
CA SER A 408 40.52 -15.38 -15.09
C SER A 408 39.17 -15.39 -15.79
N ILE A 409 38.46 -14.27 -15.72
CA ILE A 409 37.24 -14.01 -16.49
C ILE A 409 37.62 -12.94 -17.53
N LYS A 410 37.64 -13.31 -18.80
CA LYS A 410 37.98 -12.40 -19.90
C LYS A 410 36.77 -12.15 -20.78
N VAL A 411 36.35 -10.89 -20.90
CA VAL A 411 35.19 -10.53 -21.74
C VAL A 411 35.61 -10.49 -23.20
N MET A 412 34.96 -11.33 -24.02
CA MET A 412 35.34 -11.54 -25.42
C MET A 412 34.48 -10.71 -26.37
N SER A 413 33.18 -10.59 -26.09
CA SER A 413 32.22 -9.84 -26.90
C SER A 413 30.97 -9.48 -26.10
N GLY A 414 30.15 -8.57 -26.63
CA GLY A 414 28.92 -8.09 -26.01
C GLY A 414 29.10 -6.76 -25.30
N ALA A 415 28.27 -6.50 -24.29
CA ALA A 415 28.38 -5.35 -23.41
C ALA A 415 29.27 -5.69 -22.19
N SER A 416 29.12 -4.92 -21.13
CA SER A 416 29.77 -5.19 -19.85
C SER A 416 29.20 -6.42 -19.15
N ILE A 417 30.08 -7.13 -18.45
CA ILE A 417 29.76 -8.26 -17.58
C ILE A 417 30.11 -7.89 -16.13
N ARG A 418 29.33 -8.39 -15.19
CA ARG A 418 29.67 -8.39 -13.76
C ARG A 418 29.79 -9.82 -13.25
N LEU A 419 30.58 -9.98 -12.21
CA LEU A 419 30.68 -11.23 -11.47
C LEU A 419 29.56 -11.24 -10.42
N ASP A 420 28.83 -12.33 -10.31
CA ASP A 420 28.04 -12.62 -9.12
C ASP A 420 28.96 -13.33 -8.11
N TYR A 421 29.28 -14.60 -8.37
CA TYR A 421 30.23 -15.36 -7.56
C TYR A 421 31.09 -16.35 -8.36
N ILE A 422 32.19 -16.76 -7.75
CA ILE A 422 32.95 -17.96 -8.10
C ILE A 422 32.89 -18.92 -6.92
N SER A 423 32.48 -20.15 -7.16
CA SER A 423 32.52 -21.21 -6.15
C SER A 423 33.25 -22.45 -6.62
N VAL A 424 33.79 -23.22 -5.68
CA VAL A 424 34.30 -24.57 -5.95
C VAL A 424 33.60 -25.54 -5.03
N THR A 425 32.99 -26.58 -5.59
CA THR A 425 32.49 -27.76 -4.88
C THR A 425 33.55 -28.85 -4.96
N TRP A 426 34.21 -29.14 -3.86
CA TRP A 426 35.33 -30.08 -3.77
C TRP A 426 34.84 -31.54 -3.73
N ALA A 427 35.64 -32.47 -4.23
CA ALA A 427 35.34 -33.91 -4.15
C ALA A 427 35.52 -34.46 -2.72
N GLU A 428 36.38 -33.82 -1.93
CA GLU A 428 36.70 -34.15 -0.55
C GLU A 428 36.54 -32.88 0.31
N PRO A 429 36.19 -32.99 1.60
CA PRO A 429 36.05 -31.83 2.46
C PRO A 429 37.40 -31.20 2.77
N GLY A 430 37.39 -29.90 3.09
CA GLY A 430 38.49 -29.14 3.68
C GLY A 430 39.11 -29.90 4.85
N SER A 431 40.43 -29.82 5.05
CA SER A 431 41.02 -30.44 6.25
C SER A 431 40.44 -29.78 7.50
N CYS A 432 39.96 -30.58 8.47
CA CYS A 432 39.40 -30.04 9.70
C CYS A 432 40.42 -29.12 10.40
N ALA A 433 40.09 -27.83 10.51
CA ALA A 433 40.96 -26.87 11.19
C ALA A 433 41.09 -27.18 12.70
N PHE A 434 40.07 -27.82 13.28
CA PHE A 434 40.01 -28.16 14.70
C PHE A 434 40.52 -29.57 14.98
N THR A 435 41.84 -29.78 14.92
CA THR A 435 42.47 -31.05 15.34
C THR A 435 43.47 -30.82 16.46
N ALA A 436 43.66 -31.84 17.32
CA ALA A 436 44.64 -31.78 18.41
C ALA A 436 46.06 -31.44 17.91
N ALA A 437 46.45 -32.00 16.75
CA ALA A 437 47.73 -31.71 16.12
C ALA A 437 47.83 -30.25 15.63
N ASN A 438 46.80 -29.72 14.96
CA ASN A 438 46.81 -28.35 14.46
C ASN A 438 46.81 -27.32 15.60
N LEU A 439 45.99 -27.56 16.64
CA LEU A 439 45.96 -26.71 17.83
C LEU A 439 47.29 -26.72 18.59
N ALA A 440 47.94 -27.90 18.70
CA ALA A 440 49.26 -28.02 19.33
C ALA A 440 50.38 -27.35 18.49
N ALA A 441 50.24 -27.31 17.17
CA ALA A 441 51.15 -26.65 16.25
C ALA A 441 50.95 -25.12 16.17
N GLY A 442 49.99 -24.55 16.91
CA GLY A 442 49.69 -23.12 16.90
C GLY A 442 48.77 -22.67 15.75
N GLY A 443 47.99 -23.59 15.17
CA GLY A 443 46.96 -23.28 14.18
C GLY A 443 45.97 -22.21 14.68
N LYS A 444 45.58 -21.29 13.79
CA LYS A 444 44.67 -20.18 14.11
C LYS A 444 43.23 -20.58 13.79
N ILE A 445 42.37 -20.52 14.79
CA ILE A 445 40.91 -20.57 14.65
C ILE A 445 40.41 -19.11 14.71
N PRO A 446 39.53 -18.65 13.81
CA PRO A 446 39.00 -17.28 13.84
C PRO A 446 38.31 -16.99 15.17
N ALA A 447 38.45 -15.76 15.66
CA ALA A 447 37.79 -15.34 16.89
C ALA A 447 36.44 -14.70 16.58
N ALA A 448 35.43 -15.00 17.41
CA ALA A 448 34.17 -14.25 17.37
C ALA A 448 34.42 -12.77 17.71
N GLN A 449 33.61 -11.88 17.16
CA GLN A 449 33.74 -10.44 17.37
C GLN A 449 32.68 -9.95 18.36
N TYR A 450 33.07 -9.14 19.34
CA TYR A 450 32.13 -8.42 20.19
C TYR A 450 31.35 -7.37 19.38
N VAL A 451 30.05 -7.24 19.63
CA VAL A 451 29.18 -6.24 19.02
C VAL A 451 28.78 -5.19 20.05
N TYR A 452 27.87 -5.52 20.97
CA TYR A 452 27.43 -4.68 22.09
C TYR A 452 26.71 -5.52 23.18
N GLY A 453 26.46 -4.92 24.34
CA GLY A 453 25.56 -5.49 25.36
C GLY A 453 24.09 -5.24 25.01
N ILE A 454 23.20 -6.19 25.30
CA ILE A 454 21.74 -6.04 25.09
C ILE A 454 21.01 -5.90 26.42
N THR A 455 19.84 -5.26 26.38
CA THR A 455 18.87 -5.26 27.48
C THR A 455 18.11 -6.58 27.52
N ASN A 456 17.55 -6.90 28.69
CA ASN A 456 16.69 -8.07 28.83
C ASN A 456 15.36 -7.82 28.10
N GLN A 457 14.84 -8.87 27.47
CA GLN A 457 13.66 -8.87 26.60
C GLN A 457 12.97 -10.23 26.70
N ASP A 458 11.65 -10.27 26.51
CA ASP A 458 10.85 -11.48 26.69
C ASP A 458 9.57 -11.46 25.85
N HIS A 459 9.71 -11.40 24.53
CA HIS A 459 8.55 -11.45 23.61
C HIS A 459 7.86 -12.81 23.62
N HIS A 460 8.56 -13.88 23.99
CA HIS A 460 7.94 -15.18 24.24
C HIS A 460 6.85 -15.11 25.34
N ALA A 461 6.93 -14.19 26.29
CA ALA A 461 5.90 -13.99 27.30
C ALA A 461 4.76 -13.06 26.86
N ASP A 462 4.83 -12.45 25.67
CA ASP A 462 3.80 -11.53 25.18
C ASP A 462 2.43 -12.23 25.09
N GLY A 463 1.41 -11.51 25.56
CA GLY A 463 0.02 -11.94 25.51
C GLY A 463 -0.61 -11.75 24.13
N ALA A 464 -1.91 -12.02 24.05
CA ALA A 464 -2.67 -11.76 22.82
C ALA A 464 -2.70 -10.25 22.51
N ALA A 465 -2.45 -9.91 21.24
CA ALA A 465 -2.46 -8.56 20.70
C ALA A 465 -3.35 -8.51 19.46
N ASP A 466 -4.16 -7.46 19.33
CA ASP A 466 -4.94 -7.21 18.11
C ASP A 466 -4.12 -6.47 17.05
N MET A 467 -3.21 -5.58 17.48
CA MET A 467 -2.30 -4.83 16.62
C MET A 467 -0.86 -4.94 17.13
N VAL A 468 0.05 -5.25 16.23
CA VAL A 468 1.50 -5.21 16.47
C VAL A 468 2.08 -4.05 15.68
N ILE A 469 2.84 -3.18 16.34
CA ILE A 469 3.57 -2.07 15.74
C ILE A 469 5.06 -2.40 15.84
N ILE A 470 5.73 -2.59 14.71
CA ILE A 470 7.18 -2.82 14.69
C ILE A 470 7.88 -1.50 14.37
N ILE A 471 8.89 -1.13 15.17
CA ILE A 471 9.71 0.08 14.97
C ILE A 471 11.19 -0.28 14.72
N PRO A 472 11.96 0.56 14.01
CA PRO A 472 13.40 0.35 13.82
C PRO A 472 14.18 0.27 15.13
N THR A 473 15.30 -0.45 15.11
CA THR A 473 16.26 -0.66 16.22
C THR A 473 16.66 0.64 16.93
N SER A 474 16.79 1.75 16.20
CA SER A 474 17.17 3.06 16.76
C SER A 474 16.11 3.65 17.70
N GLN A 475 14.88 3.14 17.66
CA GLN A 475 13.72 3.58 18.46
C GLN A 475 13.40 5.08 18.38
N LYS A 476 13.93 5.81 17.40
CA LYS A 476 13.65 7.25 17.18
C LYS A 476 12.16 7.55 17.03
N LEU A 477 11.40 6.56 16.56
CA LEU A 477 9.97 6.66 16.27
C LEU A 477 9.07 6.27 17.46
N LEU A 478 9.65 5.73 18.55
CA LEU A 478 8.92 5.15 19.68
C LEU A 478 7.88 6.12 20.28
N LYS A 479 8.23 7.40 20.42
CA LYS A 479 7.31 8.40 20.98
C LYS A 479 6.02 8.55 20.16
N GLN A 480 6.12 8.50 18.82
CA GLN A 480 4.95 8.62 17.94
C GLN A 480 4.18 7.29 17.86
N ALA A 481 4.90 6.16 17.84
CA ALA A 481 4.28 4.84 17.97
C ALA A 481 3.44 4.71 19.26
N GLN A 482 3.96 5.21 20.39
CA GLN A 482 3.25 5.20 21.66
C GLN A 482 1.98 6.07 21.64
N ARG A 483 2.02 7.24 21.01
CA ARG A 483 0.83 8.09 20.81
C ARG A 483 -0.24 7.38 19.98
N LEU A 484 0.15 6.68 18.92
CA LEU A 484 -0.80 5.94 18.08
C LEU A 484 -1.37 4.72 18.81
N LYS A 485 -0.53 3.99 19.56
CA LYS A 485 -0.96 2.92 20.46
C LYS A 485 -2.02 3.40 21.45
N GLU A 486 -1.74 4.47 22.19
CA GLU A 486 -2.68 5.03 23.17
C GLU A 486 -4.00 5.43 22.52
N PHE A 487 -3.94 5.98 21.30
CA PHE A 487 -5.13 6.31 20.52
C PHE A 487 -5.97 5.06 20.21
N HIS A 488 -5.40 4.00 19.64
CA HIS A 488 -6.14 2.78 19.30
C HIS A 488 -6.68 2.03 20.52
N GLU A 489 -5.94 2.01 21.63
CA GLU A 489 -6.41 1.42 22.88
C GLU A 489 -7.65 2.16 23.42
N GLN A 490 -7.68 3.49 23.29
CA GLN A 490 -8.78 4.32 23.80
C GLN A 490 -9.96 4.44 22.83
N HIS A 491 -9.69 4.57 21.53
CA HIS A 491 -10.68 4.82 20.49
C HIS A 491 -11.29 3.52 19.97
N ASP A 492 -10.45 2.54 19.64
CA ASP A 492 -10.85 1.30 18.95
C ASP A 492 -10.97 0.10 19.91
N GLY A 493 -10.40 0.22 21.12
CA GLY A 493 -10.38 -0.85 22.12
C GLY A 493 -9.45 -2.02 21.73
N LEU A 494 -8.45 -1.77 20.89
CA LEU A 494 -7.48 -2.76 20.45
C LEU A 494 -6.44 -3.03 21.56
N ARG A 495 -5.98 -4.27 21.70
CA ARG A 495 -4.73 -4.58 22.43
C ARG A 495 -3.56 -4.31 21.49
N VAL A 496 -2.72 -3.33 21.81
CA VAL A 496 -1.62 -2.91 20.93
C VAL A 496 -0.27 -3.21 21.57
N THR A 497 0.61 -3.91 20.85
CA THR A 497 2.00 -4.17 21.27
C THR A 497 2.96 -3.43 20.35
N ILE A 498 3.91 -2.68 20.92
CA ILE A 498 5.01 -2.05 20.17
C ILE A 498 6.25 -2.88 20.40
N VAL A 499 6.97 -3.23 19.34
CA VAL A 499 8.18 -4.04 19.42
C VAL A 499 9.31 -3.43 18.56
N PRO A 500 10.50 -3.19 19.12
CA PRO A 500 11.70 -2.88 18.35
C PRO A 500 12.16 -4.07 17.51
N ALA A 501 12.59 -3.80 16.27
CA ALA A 501 12.96 -4.84 15.32
C ALA A 501 14.14 -5.72 15.78
N ASP A 502 15.13 -5.15 16.47
CA ASP A 502 16.28 -5.89 16.96
C ASP A 502 15.91 -6.90 18.04
N GLU A 503 14.91 -6.60 18.87
CA GLU A 503 14.42 -7.53 19.88
C GLU A 503 13.80 -8.77 19.23
N LEU A 504 13.09 -8.59 18.11
CA LEU A 504 12.58 -9.70 17.30
C LEU A 504 13.70 -10.51 16.66
N TYR A 505 14.76 -9.86 16.15
CA TYR A 505 15.90 -10.62 15.62
C TYR A 505 16.54 -11.47 16.71
N ASN A 506 16.72 -10.89 17.89
CA ASN A 506 17.37 -11.55 19.02
C ASN A 506 16.63 -12.84 19.44
N GLU A 507 15.29 -12.81 19.50
CA GLU A 507 14.49 -13.95 19.95
C GLU A 507 14.06 -14.92 18.83
N PHE A 508 13.89 -14.45 17.59
CA PHE A 508 13.28 -15.25 16.50
C PHE A 508 14.20 -15.55 15.30
N SER A 509 15.42 -14.99 15.28
CA SER A 509 16.46 -15.26 14.28
C SER A 509 17.90 -15.25 14.83
N SER A 510 18.08 -15.62 16.11
CA SER A 510 19.39 -15.71 16.77
C SER A 510 20.20 -14.40 16.74
N GLY A 511 19.53 -13.26 16.73
CA GLY A 511 20.13 -11.93 16.65
C GLY A 511 20.55 -11.53 15.24
N THR A 512 20.43 -12.41 14.24
CA THR A 512 20.73 -12.10 12.85
C THR A 512 19.54 -11.37 12.23
N PRO A 513 19.70 -10.16 11.65
CA PRO A 513 18.63 -9.52 10.91
C PRO A 513 18.06 -10.50 9.86
N ASP A 514 16.74 -10.72 9.90
CA ASP A 514 16.01 -11.57 8.98
C ASP A 514 14.54 -11.16 8.99
N ALA A 515 13.96 -10.89 7.82
CA ALA A 515 12.55 -10.49 7.69
C ALA A 515 11.59 -11.54 8.29
N ASN A 516 11.96 -12.82 8.29
CA ASN A 516 11.16 -13.89 8.84
C ASN A 516 11.03 -13.81 10.38
N ALA A 517 11.91 -13.10 11.08
CA ALA A 517 11.77 -12.87 12.52
C ALA A 517 10.43 -12.20 12.87
N TYR A 518 10.00 -11.22 12.05
CA TYR A 518 8.71 -10.54 12.22
C TYR A 518 7.54 -11.52 12.06
N ARG A 519 7.60 -12.38 11.04
CA ARG A 519 6.58 -13.41 10.78
C ARG A 519 6.54 -14.46 11.88
N ARG A 520 7.69 -14.92 12.36
CA ARG A 520 7.79 -15.91 13.43
C ARG A 520 7.17 -15.41 14.73
N TYR A 521 7.36 -14.14 15.06
CA TYR A 521 6.69 -13.51 16.19
C TYR A 521 5.16 -13.47 16.02
N LEU A 522 4.66 -12.99 14.87
CA LEU A 522 3.22 -12.99 14.58
C LEU A 522 2.61 -14.39 14.54
N ARG A 523 3.36 -15.37 14.04
CA ARG A 523 2.99 -16.79 14.03
C ARG A 523 2.89 -17.33 15.45
N MET A 524 3.85 -17.03 16.32
CA MET A 524 3.79 -17.41 17.73
C MET A 524 2.53 -16.85 18.41
N LEU A 525 2.23 -15.56 18.24
CA LEU A 525 1.01 -14.96 18.80
C LEU A 525 -0.25 -15.65 18.26
N SER A 526 -0.30 -15.93 16.96
CA SER A 526 -1.41 -16.64 16.31
C SER A 526 -1.60 -18.06 16.82
N ASP A 527 -0.51 -18.80 17.05
CA ASP A 527 -0.56 -20.16 17.55
C ASP A 527 -0.96 -20.20 19.03
N LYS A 528 -0.50 -19.22 19.85
CA LYS A 528 -0.90 -19.05 21.26
C LYS A 528 -2.35 -18.60 21.45
N ALA A 529 -2.93 -17.91 20.46
CA ALA A 529 -4.31 -17.43 20.49
C ALA A 529 -5.33 -18.56 20.76
N GLN A 530 -6.22 -18.38 21.73
CA GLN A 530 -7.23 -19.39 22.07
C GLN A 530 -8.39 -19.44 21.07
N SER A 531 -8.63 -18.34 20.38
CA SER A 531 -9.67 -18.17 19.37
C SER A 531 -9.18 -17.26 18.24
N GLU A 532 -9.93 -17.18 17.13
CA GLU A 532 -9.65 -16.21 16.07
C GLU A 532 -9.67 -14.75 16.56
N ALA A 533 -10.48 -14.44 17.58
CA ALA A 533 -10.55 -13.10 18.16
C ALA A 533 -9.28 -12.72 18.95
N ASP A 534 -8.49 -13.71 19.37
CA ASP A 534 -7.22 -13.52 20.07
C ASP A 534 -6.01 -13.46 19.13
N MET A 535 -6.20 -13.74 17.83
CA MET A 535 -5.13 -13.63 16.85
C MET A 535 -4.84 -12.16 16.51
N PRO A 536 -3.58 -11.82 16.20
CA PRO A 536 -3.25 -10.54 15.58
C PRO A 536 -4.12 -10.27 14.37
N LYS A 537 -4.65 -9.05 14.30
CA LYS A 537 -5.46 -8.56 13.17
C LYS A 537 -4.64 -7.63 12.30
N TYR A 538 -3.80 -6.81 12.92
CA TYR A 538 -3.05 -5.75 12.26
C TYR A 538 -1.55 -5.83 12.54
N LEU A 539 -0.75 -5.63 11.50
CA LEU A 539 0.68 -5.32 11.59
C LEU A 539 0.89 -3.92 11.00
N LEU A 540 1.40 -2.99 11.81
CA LEU A 540 1.90 -1.71 11.32
C LEU A 540 3.43 -1.74 11.33
N LEU A 541 4.02 -1.67 10.14
CA LEU A 541 5.45 -1.43 9.96
C LEU A 541 5.69 0.08 10.11
N PHE A 542 6.03 0.50 11.33
CA PHE A 542 6.21 1.90 11.68
C PHE A 542 7.68 2.28 11.50
N GLY A 543 8.07 2.42 10.24
CA GLY A 543 9.42 2.75 9.82
C GLY A 543 9.58 2.56 8.32
N ASP A 544 10.52 3.29 7.74
CA ASP A 544 10.92 3.16 6.35
C ASP A 544 11.73 1.85 6.11
N CYS A 545 11.96 1.49 4.85
CA CYS A 545 12.82 0.37 4.45
C CYS A 545 13.59 0.69 3.17
N VAL A 546 14.60 -0.11 2.85
CA VAL A 546 15.27 -0.08 1.55
C VAL A 546 15.37 -1.49 0.99
N TRP A 547 15.29 -1.62 -0.34
CA TRP A 547 15.41 -2.91 -1.03
C TRP A 547 16.75 -3.59 -0.67
N ASP A 548 17.87 -2.87 -0.75
CA ASP A 548 19.17 -3.37 -0.30
C ASP A 548 19.25 -3.43 1.23
N ASN A 549 18.69 -4.48 1.81
CA ASN A 549 18.58 -4.72 3.25
C ASN A 549 19.94 -4.75 3.97
N ARG A 550 21.03 -5.12 3.30
CA ARG A 550 22.40 -5.08 3.85
C ARG A 550 23.11 -3.73 3.66
N MET A 551 22.54 -2.84 2.86
CA MET A 551 23.06 -1.52 2.55
C MET A 551 24.48 -1.53 1.93
N LEU A 552 24.73 -2.47 1.01
CA LEU A 552 26.05 -2.67 0.38
C LEU A 552 26.25 -1.83 -0.89
N THR A 553 25.17 -1.46 -1.57
CA THR A 553 25.22 -0.62 -2.76
C THR A 553 25.71 0.79 -2.43
N SER A 554 26.30 1.45 -3.42
CA SER A 554 26.90 2.78 -3.24
C SER A 554 25.92 3.85 -2.73
N GLY A 555 24.62 3.72 -3.04
CA GLY A 555 23.55 4.59 -2.58
C GLY A 555 23.05 4.27 -1.17
N CYS A 556 22.99 2.99 -0.79
CA CYS A 556 22.49 2.59 0.53
C CYS A 556 23.55 2.62 1.63
N ARG A 557 24.84 2.46 1.32
CA ARG A 557 25.93 2.43 2.33
C ARG A 557 26.10 3.70 3.19
N ILE A 558 25.44 4.79 2.81
CA ILE A 558 25.43 6.04 3.59
C ILE A 558 24.32 6.06 4.65
N LEU A 559 23.38 5.11 4.57
CA LEU A 559 22.28 4.95 5.50
C LEU A 559 22.76 4.18 6.74
N ASN A 560 21.96 4.23 7.81
CA ASN A 560 22.20 3.45 9.02
C ASN A 560 21.10 2.39 9.15
N PRO A 561 21.43 1.08 9.09
CA PRO A 561 20.46 -0.01 9.24
C PRO A 561 19.53 0.12 10.44
N ASP A 562 20.00 0.67 11.57
CA ASP A 562 19.20 0.81 12.79
C ASP A 562 18.02 1.79 12.63
N ASN A 563 18.03 2.65 11.61
CA ASN A 563 16.93 3.59 11.33
C ASN A 563 15.84 3.00 10.42
N TYR A 564 16.05 1.81 9.85
CA TYR A 564 15.18 1.21 8.86
C TYR A 564 14.63 -0.14 9.35
N LEU A 565 13.46 -0.51 8.85
CA LEU A 565 12.92 -1.86 8.94
C LEU A 565 13.35 -2.67 7.72
N LEU A 566 13.45 -3.99 7.87
CA LEU A 566 13.62 -4.88 6.73
C LEU A 566 12.37 -4.91 5.84
N CYS A 567 12.58 -5.12 4.55
CA CYS A 567 11.53 -5.44 3.59
C CYS A 567 11.70 -6.87 3.05
N PHE A 568 10.62 -7.52 2.63
CA PHE A 568 10.69 -8.80 1.93
C PHE A 568 10.72 -8.58 0.43
N GLU A 569 11.75 -9.09 -0.22
CA GLU A 569 12.00 -8.92 -1.66
C GLU A 569 11.97 -10.25 -2.38
N SER A 570 11.57 -10.29 -3.64
CA SER A 570 11.65 -11.51 -4.44
C SER A 570 13.09 -11.98 -4.70
N GLU A 571 13.28 -13.27 -4.95
CA GLU A 571 14.55 -13.82 -5.46
C GLU A 571 14.91 -13.21 -6.84
N ASN A 572 13.90 -13.01 -7.70
CA ASN A 572 14.11 -12.36 -8.99
C ASN A 572 14.53 -10.89 -8.79
N SER A 573 15.69 -10.53 -9.36
CA SER A 573 16.28 -9.19 -9.29
C SER A 573 16.55 -8.62 -10.70
N PHE A 574 15.90 -9.17 -11.72
CA PHE A 574 16.20 -8.90 -13.13
C PHE A 574 15.00 -8.48 -13.96
N SER A 575 13.78 -8.79 -13.53
CA SER A 575 12.56 -8.52 -14.27
C SER A 575 11.75 -7.43 -13.60
N ALA A 576 11.36 -6.39 -14.34
CA ALA A 576 10.51 -5.33 -13.82
C ALA A 576 9.12 -5.82 -13.37
N VAL A 577 8.62 -6.93 -13.94
CA VAL A 577 7.27 -7.47 -13.68
C VAL A 577 7.24 -8.68 -12.76
N ASN A 578 8.37 -9.39 -12.60
CA ASN A 578 8.50 -10.53 -11.70
C ASN A 578 9.25 -10.20 -10.40
N CYS A 579 9.95 -9.06 -10.37
CA CYS A 579 10.54 -8.53 -9.16
C CYS A 579 9.49 -7.79 -8.34
N PHE A 580 9.49 -7.99 -7.01
CA PHE A 580 8.57 -7.31 -6.11
C PHE A 580 9.17 -7.13 -4.72
N VAL A 581 8.63 -6.15 -3.99
CA VAL A 581 8.74 -6.01 -2.54
C VAL A 581 7.34 -6.05 -1.95
N SER A 582 7.14 -6.84 -0.90
CA SER A 582 5.79 -7.13 -0.39
C SER A 582 5.70 -7.14 1.13
N ASP A 583 5.04 -6.12 1.68
CA ASP A 583 4.68 -6.10 3.10
C ASP A 583 3.59 -7.14 3.44
N SER A 584 2.74 -7.49 2.48
CA SER A 584 1.71 -8.55 2.61
C SER A 584 2.31 -9.91 3.01
N TRP A 585 3.56 -10.18 2.63
CA TRP A 585 4.25 -11.43 2.98
C TRP A 585 4.34 -11.61 4.51
N PHE A 586 4.52 -10.52 5.26
CA PHE A 586 4.57 -10.56 6.73
C PHE A 586 3.26 -11.03 7.37
N GLY A 587 2.13 -10.88 6.66
CA GLY A 587 0.81 -11.28 7.12
C GLY A 587 0.43 -12.73 6.78
N MET A 588 1.26 -13.48 6.06
CA MET A 588 1.01 -14.88 5.69
C MET A 588 1.58 -15.79 6.78
N LEU A 589 0.75 -16.44 7.60
CA LEU A 589 1.19 -17.16 8.80
C LEU A 589 0.86 -18.66 8.78
N GLY A 590 0.06 -19.10 7.80
CA GLY A 590 -0.29 -20.52 7.64
C GLY A 590 0.91 -21.46 7.67
N GLU A 591 0.69 -22.70 8.14
CA GLU A 591 1.73 -23.73 8.14
C GLU A 591 2.21 -24.01 6.70
N GLY A 592 3.53 -23.95 6.49
CA GLY A 592 4.19 -24.04 5.19
C GLY A 592 4.09 -22.78 4.32
N ALA A 593 3.41 -21.72 4.76
CA ALA A 593 3.31 -20.46 4.03
C ALA A 593 4.65 -19.71 4.02
N GLY A 594 4.94 -19.03 2.92
CA GLY A 594 6.04 -18.12 2.64
C GLY A 594 6.86 -18.51 1.41
N LEU A 595 6.77 -19.76 0.98
CA LEU A 595 7.54 -20.29 -0.16
C LEU A 595 6.92 -19.91 -1.52
N TYR A 596 5.59 -19.81 -1.59
CA TYR A 596 4.87 -19.46 -2.81
C TYR A 596 3.84 -18.35 -2.52
N PRO A 597 4.31 -17.14 -2.14
CA PRO A 597 3.44 -16.10 -1.60
C PRO A 597 2.37 -15.64 -2.59
N SER A 598 2.63 -15.73 -3.89
CA SER A 598 1.66 -15.38 -4.96
C SER A 598 0.41 -16.27 -4.96
N ARG A 599 0.40 -17.32 -4.14
CA ARG A 599 -0.70 -18.23 -4.02
C ARG A 599 -1.18 -18.33 -2.57
N GLU A 600 -0.64 -17.60 -1.61
CA GLU A 600 -0.99 -17.82 -0.20
C GLU A 600 -2.04 -16.84 0.30
N LEU A 601 -2.78 -17.25 1.33
CA LEU A 601 -3.77 -16.39 1.97
C LEU A 601 -3.09 -15.65 3.12
N GLN A 602 -3.46 -14.39 3.30
CA GLN A 602 -2.99 -13.54 4.39
C GLN A 602 -3.90 -13.66 5.62
N ASP A 603 -3.29 -13.85 6.78
CA ASP A 603 -3.93 -13.95 8.09
C ASP A 603 -4.09 -12.58 8.79
N VAL A 604 -3.10 -11.71 8.61
CA VAL A 604 -2.96 -10.39 9.27
C VAL A 604 -2.94 -9.28 8.22
N ALA A 605 -3.67 -8.19 8.48
CA ALA A 605 -3.68 -7.00 7.65
C ALA A 605 -2.44 -6.16 7.90
N VAL A 606 -1.72 -5.82 6.82
CA VAL A 606 -0.44 -5.09 6.92
C VAL A 606 -0.58 -3.69 6.33
N GLY A 607 0.00 -2.70 7.01
CA GLY A 607 0.23 -1.35 6.48
C GLY A 607 1.56 -0.80 6.95
N ARG A 608 2.07 0.23 6.27
CA ARG A 608 3.37 0.85 6.54
C ARG A 608 3.26 2.36 6.71
N PHE A 609 4.00 2.88 7.68
CA PHE A 609 4.40 4.29 7.75
C PHE A 609 5.85 4.41 7.28
N PRO A 610 6.10 4.85 6.03
CA PRO A 610 7.45 4.97 5.49
C PRO A 610 8.09 6.26 6.02
N VAL A 611 8.61 6.18 7.24
CA VAL A 611 9.19 7.34 7.96
C VAL A 611 10.51 6.95 8.60
N THR A 612 11.49 7.84 8.49
CA THR A 612 12.80 7.68 9.11
C THR A 612 12.98 8.65 10.29
N TYR A 613 12.27 9.78 10.27
CA TYR A 613 12.38 10.84 11.27
C TYR A 613 11.13 10.98 12.15
N ALA A 614 11.32 11.47 13.38
CA ALA A 614 10.23 11.60 14.36
C ALA A 614 9.20 12.67 13.94
N GLU A 615 9.63 13.66 13.16
CA GLU A 615 8.81 14.73 12.59
C GLU A 615 7.86 14.21 11.52
N GLU A 616 8.35 13.36 10.61
CA GLU A 616 7.55 12.68 9.59
C GLU A 616 6.52 11.75 10.25
N ALA A 617 6.99 10.94 11.22
CA ALA A 617 6.12 10.08 12.02
C ALA A 617 5.01 10.87 12.72
N LYS A 618 5.32 12.08 13.20
CA LYS A 618 4.33 12.96 13.81
C LYS A 618 3.28 13.41 12.80
N VAL A 619 3.66 13.76 11.57
CA VAL A 619 2.71 14.13 10.50
C VAL A 619 1.71 13.00 10.26
N LEU A 620 2.18 11.76 10.10
CA LEU A 620 1.31 10.62 9.83
C LEU A 620 0.38 10.31 11.01
N VAL A 621 0.91 10.27 12.24
CA VAL A 621 0.09 10.04 13.44
C VAL A 621 -0.96 11.13 13.64
N ASP A 622 -0.60 12.40 13.43
CA ASP A 622 -1.56 13.50 13.56
C ASP A 622 -2.68 13.42 12.51
N LYS A 623 -2.35 13.08 11.25
CA LYS A 623 -3.34 12.86 10.19
C LYS A 623 -4.28 11.71 10.53
N THR A 624 -3.74 10.55 10.91
CA THR A 624 -4.51 9.35 11.28
C THR A 624 -5.50 9.65 12.40
N ILE A 625 -5.02 10.26 13.50
CA ILE A 625 -5.88 10.58 14.66
C ILE A 625 -6.94 11.62 14.26
N SER A 626 -6.56 12.68 13.54
CA SER A 626 -7.50 13.71 13.09
C SER A 626 -8.59 13.15 12.17
N TYR A 627 -8.23 12.24 11.28
CA TYR A 627 -9.16 11.58 10.37
C TYR A 627 -10.11 10.64 11.12
N ALA A 628 -9.58 9.80 12.02
CA ALA A 628 -10.38 8.88 12.83
C ALA A 628 -11.39 9.60 13.75
N GLN A 629 -10.98 10.73 14.31
CA GLN A 629 -11.86 11.61 15.10
C GLN A 629 -12.85 12.42 14.24
N ASN A 630 -12.78 12.27 12.92
CA ASN A 630 -13.67 12.91 11.96
C ASN A 630 -13.71 14.44 12.08
N ALA A 631 -12.56 15.07 12.37
CA ALA A 631 -12.47 16.51 12.66
C ALA A 631 -13.01 17.39 11.51
N ASN A 632 -12.85 16.92 10.27
CA ASN A 632 -13.25 17.60 9.04
C ASN A 632 -14.47 16.95 8.36
N VAL A 633 -15.42 16.40 9.12
CA VAL A 633 -16.65 15.78 8.56
C VAL A 633 -17.36 16.69 7.54
N GLY A 634 -17.82 16.11 6.43
CA GLY A 634 -18.54 16.86 5.40
C GLY A 634 -18.91 16.02 4.19
N ALA A 635 -19.64 16.64 3.25
CA ALA A 635 -20.17 15.97 2.06
C ALA A 635 -19.09 15.37 1.13
N TRP A 636 -17.83 15.81 1.25
CA TRP A 636 -16.69 15.21 0.54
C TRP A 636 -16.53 13.71 0.86
N GLN A 637 -16.95 13.27 2.06
CA GLN A 637 -16.97 11.86 2.47
C GLN A 637 -17.99 11.01 1.71
N ASN A 638 -18.89 11.63 0.93
CA ASN A 638 -19.79 10.92 0.02
C ASN A 638 -19.32 10.96 -1.44
N THR A 639 -18.16 11.56 -1.73
CA THR A 639 -17.65 11.73 -3.10
C THR A 639 -16.58 10.69 -3.41
N LEU A 640 -16.72 10.01 -4.56
CA LEU A 640 -15.75 9.05 -5.09
C LEU A 640 -15.38 9.49 -6.51
N MET A 641 -14.10 9.63 -6.81
CA MET A 641 -13.62 10.07 -8.12
C MET A 641 -12.85 8.93 -8.81
N PHE A 642 -13.29 8.53 -10.00
CA PHE A 642 -12.65 7.51 -10.83
C PHE A 642 -12.02 8.17 -12.07
N MET A 643 -10.75 7.90 -12.30
CA MET A 643 -9.91 8.55 -13.30
C MET A 643 -9.32 7.50 -14.25
N GLY A 644 -9.48 7.70 -15.56
CA GLY A 644 -9.01 6.77 -16.59
C GLY A 644 -8.13 7.43 -17.63
N ASP A 645 -6.93 6.89 -17.80
CA ASP A 645 -5.95 7.23 -18.85
C ASP A 645 -6.41 6.74 -20.25
N ASP A 646 -6.12 7.51 -21.31
CA ASP A 646 -6.53 7.24 -22.68
C ASP A 646 -5.67 6.21 -23.44
N GLY A 647 -4.60 5.71 -22.81
CA GLY A 647 -3.72 4.71 -23.40
C GLY A 647 -4.30 3.29 -23.63
N ASN A 648 -3.52 2.49 -24.36
CA ASN A 648 -3.76 1.08 -24.71
C ASN A 648 -5.15 0.80 -25.32
N GLY A 649 -5.59 1.62 -26.27
CA GLY A 649 -6.88 1.41 -26.94
C GLY A 649 -8.09 1.55 -26.00
N ASN A 650 -8.06 2.59 -25.16
CA ASN A 650 -9.05 2.92 -24.12
C ASN A 650 -9.15 1.88 -22.99
N LEU A 651 -8.16 1.01 -22.79
CA LEU A 651 -8.22 -0.04 -21.78
C LEU A 651 -8.46 0.54 -20.37
N HIS A 652 -7.67 1.55 -20.00
CA HIS A 652 -7.73 2.10 -18.65
C HIS A 652 -9.00 2.90 -18.37
N MET A 653 -9.49 3.67 -19.34
CA MET A 653 -10.83 4.30 -19.25
C MET A 653 -11.96 3.28 -19.09
N LYS A 654 -11.89 2.13 -19.80
CA LYS A 654 -12.86 1.04 -19.63
C LYS A 654 -12.80 0.45 -18.23
N ASP A 655 -11.59 0.15 -17.74
CA ASP A 655 -11.41 -0.43 -16.40
C ASP A 655 -11.87 0.53 -15.29
N ALA A 656 -11.55 1.82 -15.38
CA ALA A 656 -12.04 2.85 -14.45
C ALA A 656 -13.58 2.98 -14.49
N ASP A 657 -14.19 2.93 -15.67
CA ASP A 657 -15.65 2.97 -15.82
C ASP A 657 -16.32 1.73 -15.22
N GLU A 658 -15.74 0.54 -15.41
CA GLU A 658 -16.20 -0.71 -14.82
C GLU A 658 -16.21 -0.64 -13.28
N VAL A 659 -15.11 -0.19 -12.65
CA VAL A 659 -15.05 -0.05 -11.19
C VAL A 659 -16.08 0.98 -10.69
N ALA A 660 -16.20 2.12 -11.38
CA ALA A 660 -17.20 3.14 -11.04
C ALA A 660 -18.64 2.60 -11.14
N ASN A 661 -18.94 1.78 -12.14
CA ASN A 661 -20.26 1.17 -12.34
C ASN A 661 -20.54 0.06 -11.31
N ASP A 662 -19.53 -0.71 -10.90
CA ASP A 662 -19.65 -1.68 -9.79
C ASP A 662 -20.04 -0.96 -8.49
N VAL A 663 -19.44 0.20 -8.21
CA VAL A 663 -19.79 1.04 -7.07
C VAL A 663 -21.19 1.62 -7.20
N LEU A 664 -21.57 2.15 -8.36
CA LEU A 664 -22.93 2.69 -8.57
C LEU A 664 -24.02 1.62 -8.40
N THR A 665 -23.69 0.36 -8.72
CA THR A 665 -24.60 -0.78 -8.54
C THR A 665 -24.68 -1.22 -7.09
N THR A 666 -23.52 -1.35 -6.43
CA THR A 666 -23.43 -1.90 -5.07
C THR A 666 -23.74 -0.85 -3.99
N TYR A 667 -23.31 0.39 -4.20
CA TYR A 667 -23.36 1.49 -3.24
C TYR A 667 -23.93 2.78 -3.89
N PRO A 668 -25.20 2.75 -4.36
CA PRO A 668 -25.79 3.81 -5.18
C PRO A 668 -25.93 5.18 -4.49
N ALA A 669 -25.73 5.25 -3.18
CA ALA A 669 -25.85 6.48 -2.40
C ALA A 669 -24.64 7.43 -2.56
N TYR A 670 -23.48 6.91 -2.97
CA TYR A 670 -22.28 7.72 -3.21
C TYR A 670 -22.41 8.62 -4.44
N LEU A 671 -21.82 9.81 -4.35
CA LEU A 671 -21.62 10.71 -5.47
C LEU A 671 -20.37 10.28 -6.24
N VAL A 672 -20.57 9.51 -7.30
CA VAL A 672 -19.50 9.09 -8.21
C VAL A 672 -19.26 10.17 -9.27
N LYS A 673 -17.99 10.54 -9.45
CA LYS A 673 -17.47 11.40 -10.52
C LYS A 673 -16.52 10.60 -11.40
N LYS A 674 -16.66 10.72 -12.73
CA LYS A 674 -15.82 10.05 -13.71
C LYS A 674 -14.99 11.09 -14.47
N VAL A 675 -13.69 10.88 -14.62
CA VAL A 675 -12.79 11.72 -15.41
C VAL A 675 -11.98 10.83 -16.33
N MET A 676 -12.40 10.78 -17.58
CA MET A 676 -11.77 10.02 -18.65
C MET A 676 -10.93 10.99 -19.47
N TRP A 677 -9.62 10.75 -19.63
CA TRP A 677 -8.71 11.75 -20.22
C TRP A 677 -9.19 12.20 -21.60
N ASP A 678 -9.58 11.23 -22.43
CA ASP A 678 -10.05 11.48 -23.78
C ASP A 678 -11.42 12.19 -23.86
N ALA A 679 -12.12 12.35 -22.73
CA ALA A 679 -13.29 13.21 -22.62
C ALA A 679 -12.93 14.70 -22.51
N TYR A 680 -11.64 15.05 -22.47
CA TYR A 680 -11.09 16.43 -22.44
C TYR A 680 -10.25 16.71 -23.71
N THR A 681 -9.99 18.00 -24.01
CA THR A 681 -9.20 18.36 -25.20
C THR A 681 -7.72 18.17 -24.89
N ARG A 682 -7.01 17.43 -25.76
CA ARG A 682 -5.55 17.27 -25.68
C ARG A 682 -4.84 18.49 -26.25
N GLU A 683 -3.92 19.05 -25.50
CA GLU A 683 -3.05 20.15 -25.95
C GLU A 683 -1.64 19.63 -26.23
N THR A 684 -1.12 19.96 -27.42
CA THR A 684 0.23 19.56 -27.85
C THR A 684 1.19 20.73 -27.77
N SER A 685 2.33 20.50 -27.13
CA SER A 685 3.43 21.45 -26.97
C SER A 685 4.78 20.81 -27.30
N SER A 686 5.86 21.59 -27.30
CA SER A 686 7.22 21.06 -27.42
C SER A 686 7.63 20.14 -26.26
N SER A 687 6.97 20.25 -25.11
CA SER A 687 7.19 19.41 -23.93
C SER A 687 6.34 18.14 -23.91
N GLY A 688 5.50 17.90 -24.92
CA GLY A 688 4.61 16.75 -25.01
C GLY A 688 3.13 17.13 -25.02
N ASN A 689 2.29 16.10 -24.98
CA ASN A 689 0.84 16.23 -24.89
C ASN A 689 0.40 16.41 -23.43
N THR A 690 -0.65 17.18 -23.21
CA THR A 690 -1.23 17.41 -21.88
C THR A 690 -2.75 17.45 -21.95
N TYR A 691 -3.41 17.21 -20.81
CA TYR A 691 -4.85 17.46 -20.61
C TYR A 691 -5.06 18.51 -19.52
N PRO A 692 -4.96 19.83 -19.84
CA PRO A 692 -5.04 20.88 -18.83
C PRO A 692 -6.38 20.95 -18.09
N GLU A 693 -7.48 20.66 -18.78
CA GLU A 693 -8.80 20.65 -18.15
C GLU A 693 -8.96 19.50 -17.14
N ALA A 694 -8.56 18.28 -17.51
CA ALA A 694 -8.56 17.13 -16.58
C ALA A 694 -7.67 17.41 -15.37
N THR A 695 -6.45 17.93 -15.60
CA THR A 695 -5.51 18.37 -14.55
C THR A 695 -6.19 19.33 -13.58
N ARG A 696 -6.83 20.39 -14.09
CA ARG A 696 -7.52 21.39 -13.28
C ARG A 696 -8.64 20.77 -12.45
N ILE A 697 -9.47 19.91 -13.05
CA ILE A 697 -10.59 19.26 -12.38
C ILE A 697 -10.11 18.37 -11.22
N ILE A 698 -9.06 17.60 -11.43
CA ILE A 698 -8.50 16.69 -10.41
C ILE A 698 -7.89 17.49 -9.26
N LYS A 699 -7.09 18.53 -9.55
CA LYS A 699 -6.51 19.41 -8.52
C LYS A 699 -7.60 20.13 -7.72
N GLN A 700 -8.67 20.58 -8.37
CA GLN A 700 -9.83 21.17 -7.70
C GLN A 700 -10.53 20.16 -6.79
N GLN A 701 -10.69 18.91 -7.23
CA GLN A 701 -11.30 17.86 -6.41
C GLN A 701 -10.42 17.48 -5.22
N GLN A 702 -9.10 17.41 -5.39
CA GLN A 702 -8.16 17.18 -4.29
C GLN A 702 -8.24 18.29 -3.24
N ALA A 703 -8.31 19.55 -3.66
CA ALA A 703 -8.47 20.69 -2.75
C ALA A 703 -9.82 20.63 -1.99
N ALA A 704 -10.91 20.23 -2.66
CA ALA A 704 -12.22 20.04 -2.04
C ALA A 704 -12.29 18.80 -1.13
N GLY A 705 -11.44 17.80 -1.39
CA GLY A 705 -11.46 16.47 -0.78
C GLY A 705 -12.44 15.51 -1.45
N ALA A 706 -12.15 14.22 -1.35
CA ALA A 706 -13.03 13.11 -1.72
C ALA A 706 -12.83 11.97 -0.73
N LEU A 707 -13.76 11.03 -0.61
CA LEU A 707 -13.53 9.84 0.20
C LEU A 707 -12.43 8.97 -0.46
N ILE A 708 -12.53 8.78 -1.78
CA ILE A 708 -11.57 8.03 -2.59
C ILE A 708 -11.26 8.78 -3.88
N MET A 709 -9.97 8.83 -4.22
CA MET A 709 -9.42 9.22 -5.52
C MET A 709 -8.83 7.96 -6.16
N ASP A 710 -9.51 7.39 -7.15
CA ASP A 710 -9.14 6.13 -7.82
C ASP A 710 -8.66 6.40 -9.24
N TYR A 711 -7.46 5.95 -9.58
CA TYR A 711 -6.84 6.11 -10.89
C TYR A 711 -6.48 4.76 -11.50
N ALA A 712 -6.85 4.55 -12.76
CA ALA A 712 -6.36 3.46 -13.59
C ALA A 712 -5.64 4.03 -14.82
N GLY A 713 -4.40 3.59 -15.06
CA GLY A 713 -3.60 4.09 -16.17
C GLY A 713 -2.11 3.85 -16.06
N HIS A 714 -1.35 4.45 -16.96
CA HIS A 714 0.12 4.48 -16.88
C HIS A 714 0.59 5.38 -15.74
N GLY A 715 1.79 5.12 -15.26
CA GLY A 715 2.40 5.87 -14.17
C GLY A 715 3.85 5.50 -13.99
N ASP A 716 4.57 6.40 -13.34
CA ASP A 716 5.92 6.20 -12.83
C ASP A 716 6.03 6.93 -11.47
N PRO A 717 7.18 6.84 -10.76
CA PRO A 717 7.32 7.45 -9.44
C PRO A 717 7.09 8.97 -9.43
N THR A 718 7.20 9.64 -10.58
CA THR A 718 7.20 11.10 -10.71
C THR A 718 5.97 11.68 -11.39
N GLN A 719 5.16 10.88 -12.10
CA GLN A 719 3.96 11.36 -12.78
C GLN A 719 2.88 10.28 -13.02
N ILE A 720 1.65 10.78 -13.21
CA ILE A 720 0.47 10.02 -13.62
C ILE A 720 0.20 10.28 -15.11
N SER A 721 0.07 9.20 -15.88
CA SER A 721 -0.09 9.13 -17.34
C SER A 721 1.10 9.69 -18.15
N HIS A 722 1.15 9.38 -19.45
CA HIS A 722 2.19 9.92 -20.35
C HIS A 722 2.09 11.44 -20.53
N GLU A 723 0.89 11.99 -20.36
CA GLU A 723 0.53 13.40 -20.49
C GLU A 723 0.81 14.22 -19.22
N SER A 724 1.36 13.56 -18.19
CA SER A 724 1.73 14.14 -16.90
C SER A 724 0.60 14.94 -16.24
N VAL A 725 -0.62 14.36 -16.20
CA VAL A 725 -1.80 15.06 -15.66
C VAL A 725 -1.64 15.43 -14.19
N LEU A 726 -0.93 14.60 -13.42
CA LEU A 726 -0.40 14.97 -12.11
C LEU A 726 1.08 14.59 -12.03
N LYS A 727 1.86 15.43 -11.37
CA LYS A 727 3.31 15.21 -11.13
C LYS A 727 3.59 15.10 -9.63
N LEU A 728 4.74 14.56 -9.27
CA LEU A 728 5.24 14.48 -7.90
C LEU A 728 5.10 15.81 -7.14
N ASN A 729 5.51 16.91 -7.77
CA ASN A 729 5.42 18.24 -7.17
C ASN A 729 3.97 18.66 -6.88
N ASP A 730 2.98 18.20 -7.65
CA ASP A 730 1.58 18.48 -7.34
C ASP A 730 1.18 17.83 -6.02
N PHE A 731 1.62 16.59 -5.76
CA PHE A 731 1.39 15.92 -4.48
C PHE A 731 2.09 16.59 -3.31
N ALA A 732 3.30 17.13 -3.52
CA ALA A 732 4.02 17.94 -2.54
C ALA A 732 3.31 19.28 -2.24
N ASP A 733 2.72 19.87 -3.27
CA ASP A 733 2.14 21.21 -3.22
C ASP A 733 0.65 21.22 -2.86
N PHE A 734 -0.02 20.06 -2.86
CA PHE A 734 -1.41 19.98 -2.43
C PHE A 734 -1.61 20.57 -1.03
N ARG A 735 -2.72 21.30 -0.89
CA ARG A 735 -3.20 21.90 0.35
C ARG A 735 -4.66 21.49 0.51
N ASN A 736 -4.94 20.64 1.48
CA ASN A 736 -6.28 20.13 1.74
C ASN A 736 -6.39 19.60 3.16
N THR A 737 -7.45 19.98 3.87
CA THR A 737 -7.78 19.44 5.20
C THR A 737 -8.62 18.17 5.12
N ASN A 738 -9.34 17.99 4.00
CA ASN A 738 -10.12 16.81 3.69
C ASN A 738 -9.20 15.81 2.99
N LEU A 739 -8.82 14.75 3.68
CA LEU A 739 -7.77 13.83 3.25
C LEU A 739 -8.38 12.61 2.54
N PRO A 740 -8.30 12.49 1.20
CA PRO A 740 -8.74 11.30 0.49
C PRO A 740 -7.84 10.09 0.75
N LEU A 741 -8.41 8.90 0.57
CA LEU A 741 -7.63 7.71 0.21
C LEU A 741 -7.32 7.78 -1.28
N TRP A 742 -6.04 7.66 -1.64
CA TRP A 742 -5.61 7.51 -3.02
C TRP A 742 -5.46 6.03 -3.37
N VAL A 743 -6.02 5.62 -4.51
CA VAL A 743 -5.91 4.28 -5.08
C VAL A 743 -5.36 4.38 -6.49
N THR A 744 -4.28 3.66 -6.80
CA THR A 744 -3.67 3.66 -8.13
C THR A 744 -3.52 2.25 -8.67
N ALA A 745 -4.32 1.92 -9.69
CA ALA A 745 -4.19 0.77 -10.55
C ALA A 745 -3.19 1.06 -11.69
N SER A 746 -1.92 1.27 -11.31
CA SER A 746 -0.85 1.77 -12.20
C SER A 746 0.50 1.13 -11.85
N CYS A 747 1.54 1.36 -12.67
CA CYS A 747 2.90 0.87 -12.45
C CYS A 747 3.71 1.84 -11.58
N ASP A 748 4.59 1.31 -10.72
CA ASP A 748 5.72 2.04 -10.12
C ASP A 748 5.38 3.38 -9.41
N ILE A 749 4.15 3.56 -8.91
CA ILE A 749 3.72 4.83 -8.30
C ILE A 749 4.39 5.08 -6.94
N MET A 750 4.65 4.01 -6.18
CA MET A 750 5.13 4.09 -4.80
C MET A 750 6.19 3.02 -4.48
N PRO A 751 7.34 2.98 -5.20
CA PRO A 751 8.51 2.20 -4.79
C PRO A 751 9.12 2.77 -3.49
N PHE A 752 8.43 2.60 -2.37
CA PHE A 752 8.78 3.15 -1.05
C PHE A 752 10.07 2.56 -0.48
N ASP A 753 10.58 1.49 -1.08
CA ASP A 753 11.84 0.85 -0.74
C ASP A 753 13.02 1.38 -1.57
N GLY A 754 12.76 2.33 -2.49
CA GLY A 754 13.75 3.01 -3.30
C GLY A 754 14.38 4.23 -2.59
N LEU A 755 15.44 4.78 -3.20
CA LEU A 755 16.09 6.01 -2.71
C LEU A 755 15.54 7.27 -3.38
N ASP A 756 14.78 7.11 -4.46
CA ASP A 756 14.24 8.18 -5.27
C ASP A 756 12.87 8.61 -4.75
N ALA A 757 12.60 9.91 -4.83
CA ALA A 757 11.31 10.46 -4.46
C ALA A 757 10.17 9.87 -5.31
N ASN A 758 9.05 9.53 -4.66
CA ASN A 758 7.88 8.96 -5.33
C ASN A 758 6.56 9.59 -4.87
N ILE A 759 5.52 9.46 -5.70
CA ILE A 759 4.19 10.04 -5.48
C ILE A 759 3.55 9.53 -4.18
N GLY A 760 3.66 8.22 -3.90
CA GLY A 760 3.01 7.62 -2.73
C GLY A 760 3.46 8.23 -1.41
N GLU A 761 4.77 8.32 -1.19
CA GLU A 761 5.35 8.92 0.01
C GLU A 761 5.07 10.42 0.10
N TYR A 762 5.21 11.16 -1.01
CA TYR A 762 4.96 12.60 -1.01
C TYR A 762 3.50 12.94 -0.71
N ALA A 763 2.56 12.16 -1.25
CA ALA A 763 1.13 12.32 -0.94
C ALA A 763 0.85 12.06 0.55
N LEU A 764 1.49 11.05 1.13
CA LEU A 764 1.27 10.65 2.52
C LEU A 764 1.97 11.60 3.52
N LEU A 765 3.20 12.02 3.24
CA LEU A 765 4.05 12.82 4.13
C LEU A 765 3.82 14.34 4.02
N ASN A 766 3.00 14.80 3.08
CA ASN A 766 2.68 16.23 2.93
C ASN A 766 2.02 16.79 4.21
N ASP A 767 2.72 17.66 4.93
CA ASP A 767 2.29 18.25 6.21
C ASP A 767 1.11 19.24 6.08
N LYS A 768 0.80 19.70 4.86
CA LYS A 768 -0.25 20.67 4.55
C LYS A 768 -1.49 20.04 3.90
N GLY A 769 -1.51 18.72 3.71
CA GLY A 769 -2.64 18.00 3.11
C GLY A 769 -2.24 16.66 2.52
N GLY A 770 -2.53 16.45 1.25
CA GLY A 770 -2.25 15.19 0.55
C GLY A 770 -3.30 14.12 0.86
N ALA A 771 -2.85 12.91 1.21
CA ALA A 771 -3.70 11.75 1.43
C ALA A 771 -3.73 11.32 2.92
N VAL A 772 -4.79 10.60 3.32
CA VAL A 772 -4.84 9.92 4.62
C VAL A 772 -4.09 8.58 4.57
N ALA A 773 -4.16 7.92 3.42
CA ALA A 773 -3.50 6.67 3.10
C ALA A 773 -3.36 6.57 1.57
N PHE A 774 -2.43 5.73 1.13
CA PHE A 774 -2.16 5.48 -0.29
C PHE A 774 -2.13 3.97 -0.54
N TYR A 775 -2.88 3.52 -1.54
CA TYR A 775 -2.94 2.12 -1.97
C TYR A 775 -2.53 2.02 -3.44
N GLY A 776 -1.44 1.32 -3.73
CA GLY A 776 -0.84 1.33 -5.05
C GLY A 776 0.27 0.31 -5.19
N THR A 777 1.12 0.47 -6.20
CA THR A 777 2.13 -0.52 -6.60
C THR A 777 3.55 -0.05 -6.33
N THR A 778 4.41 -1.01 -5.96
CA THR A 778 5.85 -0.77 -5.78
C THR A 778 6.65 -0.94 -7.06
N ARG A 779 6.18 -1.75 -8.01
CA ARG A 779 6.87 -2.08 -9.26
C ARG A 779 5.92 -2.14 -10.47
N THR A 780 6.46 -2.43 -11.65
CA THR A 780 5.69 -2.61 -12.88
C THR A 780 4.73 -3.80 -12.79
N VAL A 781 3.51 -3.60 -13.27
CA VAL A 781 2.38 -4.54 -13.14
C VAL A 781 1.58 -4.65 -14.45
N SER A 782 0.78 -5.70 -14.56
CA SER A 782 -0.16 -5.93 -15.67
C SER A 782 -1.49 -5.23 -15.43
N SER A 783 -1.99 -4.55 -16.47
CA SER A 783 -3.26 -3.82 -16.46
C SER A 783 -4.47 -4.71 -16.14
N LEU A 784 -4.49 -5.96 -16.63
CA LEU A 784 -5.59 -6.88 -16.37
C LEU A 784 -5.73 -7.23 -14.88
N TYR A 785 -4.61 -7.59 -14.24
CA TYR A 785 -4.61 -7.94 -12.81
C TYR A 785 -4.80 -6.69 -11.94
N ASN A 786 -4.36 -5.52 -12.40
CA ASN A 786 -4.68 -4.23 -11.76
C ASN A 786 -6.18 -3.97 -11.67
N LYS A 787 -6.95 -4.26 -12.73
CA LYS A 787 -8.41 -4.18 -12.65
C LYS A 787 -8.96 -5.09 -11.55
N TYR A 788 -8.53 -6.35 -11.49
CA TYR A 788 -9.09 -7.31 -10.52
C TYR A 788 -8.84 -6.87 -9.08
N ILE A 789 -7.61 -6.45 -8.76
CA ILE A 789 -7.29 -6.01 -7.39
C ILE A 789 -7.95 -4.67 -7.05
N ASN A 790 -8.06 -3.73 -8.00
CA ASN A 790 -8.77 -2.48 -7.78
C ASN A 790 -10.24 -2.74 -7.45
N ARG A 791 -10.95 -3.51 -8.28
CA ARG A 791 -12.36 -3.89 -8.05
C ARG A 791 -12.56 -4.56 -6.69
N ALA A 792 -11.70 -5.53 -6.35
CA ALA A 792 -11.78 -6.23 -5.07
C ALA A 792 -11.54 -5.27 -3.88
N PHE A 793 -10.52 -4.41 -3.96
CA PHE A 793 -10.19 -3.45 -2.90
C PHE A 793 -11.29 -2.41 -2.71
N ILE A 794 -11.78 -1.78 -3.79
CA ILE A 794 -12.86 -0.77 -3.72
C ILE A 794 -14.14 -1.37 -3.15
N TYR A 795 -14.49 -2.61 -3.53
CA TYR A 795 -15.61 -3.31 -2.91
C TYR A 795 -15.39 -3.48 -1.40
N ARG A 796 -14.22 -4.00 -0.99
CA ARG A 796 -13.94 -4.31 0.42
C ARG A 796 -13.85 -3.05 1.28
N VAL A 797 -13.20 -1.99 0.82
CA VAL A 797 -12.99 -0.76 1.61
C VAL A 797 -14.28 0.05 1.82
N LEU A 798 -15.29 -0.12 0.95
CA LEU A 798 -16.62 0.47 1.09
C LEU A 798 -17.62 -0.45 1.81
N SER A 799 -17.22 -1.68 2.15
CA SER A 799 -18.10 -2.66 2.76
C SER A 799 -18.24 -2.49 4.28
N LEU A 800 -19.34 -3.05 4.82
CA LEU A 800 -19.60 -3.14 6.26
C LEU A 800 -19.60 -4.61 6.68
N VAL A 801 -18.98 -4.91 7.83
CA VAL A 801 -19.07 -6.21 8.50
C VAL A 801 -19.68 -5.97 9.89
N ASP A 802 -20.77 -6.67 10.20
CA ASP A 802 -21.54 -6.47 11.45
C ASP A 802 -21.91 -5.00 11.72
N GLY A 803 -22.21 -4.25 10.66
CA GLY A 803 -22.56 -2.83 10.71
C GLY A 803 -21.38 -1.88 10.94
N LYS A 804 -20.14 -2.36 10.93
CA LYS A 804 -18.91 -1.55 11.04
C LYS A 804 -18.17 -1.48 9.71
N PRO A 805 -17.60 -0.32 9.34
CA PRO A 805 -16.70 -0.21 8.19
C PRO A 805 -15.53 -1.17 8.28
N VAL A 806 -15.18 -1.80 7.16
CA VAL A 806 -13.94 -2.54 7.03
C VAL A 806 -12.76 -1.57 7.04
N THR A 807 -11.74 -1.86 7.85
CA THR A 807 -10.52 -1.05 7.94
C THR A 807 -9.69 -1.20 6.66
N MET A 808 -8.92 -0.18 6.27
CA MET A 808 -8.16 -0.18 5.01
C MET A 808 -7.19 -1.36 4.89
N GLY A 809 -6.54 -1.75 5.99
CA GLY A 809 -5.67 -2.94 6.00
C GLY A 809 -6.44 -4.25 5.81
N GLU A 810 -7.62 -4.39 6.40
CA GLU A 810 -8.47 -5.57 6.19
C GLU A 810 -9.03 -5.58 4.76
N ALA A 811 -9.34 -4.42 4.18
CA ALA A 811 -9.74 -4.33 2.79
C ALA A 811 -8.62 -4.79 1.85
N HIS A 812 -7.37 -4.38 2.10
CA HIS A 812 -6.17 -4.87 1.41
C HIS A 812 -6.02 -6.39 1.52
N ARG A 813 -6.01 -6.91 2.75
CA ARG A 813 -5.88 -8.34 3.04
C ARG A 813 -6.96 -9.18 2.34
N LEU A 814 -8.22 -8.76 2.49
CA LEU A 814 -9.37 -9.46 1.90
C LEU A 814 -9.38 -9.37 0.38
N ALA A 815 -8.99 -8.23 -0.21
CA ALA A 815 -8.90 -8.10 -1.65
C ALA A 815 -7.88 -9.07 -2.26
N GLN A 816 -6.68 -9.18 -1.68
CA GLN A 816 -5.70 -10.17 -2.14
C GLN A 816 -6.21 -11.61 -1.94
N ASN A 817 -6.80 -11.91 -0.79
CA ASN A 817 -7.37 -13.22 -0.51
C ASN A 817 -8.53 -13.58 -1.45
N ASP A 818 -9.37 -12.62 -1.84
CA ASP A 818 -10.46 -12.81 -2.80
C ASP A 818 -9.92 -13.24 -4.17
N LEU A 819 -8.84 -12.60 -4.64
CA LEU A 819 -8.18 -12.95 -5.90
C LEU A 819 -7.52 -14.32 -5.85
N VAL A 820 -6.76 -14.60 -4.78
CA VAL A 820 -6.05 -15.87 -4.61
C VAL A 820 -7.01 -17.03 -4.38
N SER A 821 -8.17 -16.78 -3.76
CA SER A 821 -9.19 -17.81 -3.51
C SER A 821 -10.11 -18.05 -4.70
N GLY A 822 -10.28 -17.07 -5.59
CA GLY A 822 -11.24 -17.13 -6.70
C GLY A 822 -12.71 -17.09 -6.24
N ASN A 823 -12.96 -16.70 -5.00
CA ASN A 823 -14.30 -16.63 -4.39
C ASN A 823 -14.73 -15.20 -4.06
N GLY A 824 -14.03 -14.20 -4.63
CA GLY A 824 -14.30 -12.80 -4.39
C GLY A 824 -15.72 -12.38 -4.77
N PRO A 825 -16.21 -11.27 -4.17
CA PRO A 825 -17.50 -10.68 -4.52
C PRO A 825 -17.51 -10.06 -5.92
N THR A 826 -16.32 -9.75 -6.46
CA THR A 826 -16.08 -9.26 -7.81
C THR A 826 -15.51 -10.37 -8.69
N SER A 827 -15.74 -10.31 -10.00
CA SER A 827 -15.15 -11.26 -10.93
C SER A 827 -13.65 -11.01 -11.13
N GLY A 828 -12.88 -12.09 -11.24
CA GLY A 828 -11.42 -12.05 -11.44
C GLY A 828 -10.68 -12.89 -10.40
N SER A 829 -9.53 -13.43 -10.79
CA SER A 829 -8.60 -14.11 -9.89
C SER A 829 -7.17 -13.78 -10.29
N ASP A 830 -6.26 -13.78 -9.33
CA ASP A 830 -4.84 -13.57 -9.55
C ASP A 830 -4.04 -14.48 -8.61
N VAL A 831 -3.20 -15.32 -9.21
CA VAL A 831 -2.24 -16.19 -8.51
C VAL A 831 -0.80 -15.97 -9.03
N THR A 832 -0.60 -14.85 -9.73
CA THR A 832 0.69 -14.33 -10.20
C THR A 832 1.28 -13.40 -9.14
N VAL A 833 2.50 -12.92 -9.34
CA VAL A 833 3.13 -11.98 -8.41
C VAL A 833 2.54 -10.57 -8.46
N ASN A 834 1.61 -10.28 -9.38
CA ASN A 834 1.10 -8.93 -9.62
C ASN A 834 0.47 -8.29 -8.36
N HIS A 835 -0.41 -9.01 -7.66
CA HIS A 835 -0.98 -8.52 -6.41
C HIS A 835 0.05 -8.34 -5.28
N LEU A 836 1.20 -9.02 -5.32
CA LEU A 836 2.24 -8.84 -4.29
C LEU A 836 2.93 -7.48 -4.35
N ASN A 837 2.87 -6.80 -5.50
CA ASN A 837 3.34 -5.43 -5.67
C ASN A 837 2.42 -4.40 -5.02
N TYR A 838 1.19 -4.76 -4.65
CA TYR A 838 0.28 -3.84 -3.97
C TYR A 838 0.59 -3.75 -2.48
N SER A 839 0.70 -2.53 -1.97
CA SER A 839 0.92 -2.24 -0.56
C SER A 839 -0.02 -1.15 -0.05
N LEU A 840 -0.20 -1.08 1.27
CA LEU A 840 -0.92 0.01 1.93
C LEU A 840 0.07 0.90 2.68
N LEU A 841 0.30 2.10 2.18
CA LEU A 841 1.00 3.14 2.93
C LEU A 841 -0.04 3.90 3.78
N GLY A 842 -0.06 3.61 5.07
CA GLY A 842 -1.09 4.06 5.99
C GLY A 842 -1.29 3.11 7.17
N ASP A 843 -2.16 3.52 8.09
CA ASP A 843 -2.52 2.72 9.26
C ASP A 843 -3.52 1.62 8.86
N PRO A 844 -3.18 0.33 9.01
CA PRO A 844 -4.05 -0.77 8.61
C PRO A 844 -5.33 -0.88 9.46
N ALA A 845 -5.34 -0.35 10.68
CA ALA A 845 -6.49 -0.35 11.59
C ALA A 845 -7.44 0.83 11.34
N LEU A 846 -7.05 1.82 10.52
CA LEU A 846 -7.91 2.95 10.18
C LEU A 846 -8.99 2.54 9.16
N ALA A 847 -10.24 2.93 9.42
CA ALA A 847 -11.33 2.79 8.46
C ALA A 847 -11.67 4.13 7.78
N LEU A 848 -12.20 4.05 6.56
CA LEU A 848 -12.81 5.21 5.92
C LEU A 848 -14.04 5.66 6.71
N ASN A 849 -14.29 6.97 6.75
CA ASN A 849 -15.45 7.57 7.42
C ASN A 849 -16.73 7.36 6.58
N LEU A 850 -17.19 6.10 6.49
CA LEU A 850 -18.37 5.73 5.73
C LEU A 850 -19.66 6.24 6.43
N PRO A 851 -20.67 6.70 5.68
CA PRO A 851 -21.97 7.05 6.26
C PRO A 851 -22.63 5.86 6.96
N LYS A 852 -23.14 6.08 8.19
CA LYS A 852 -23.63 5.00 9.08
C LYS A 852 -25.15 4.81 9.05
N ARG A 853 -25.87 5.70 8.37
CA ARG A 853 -27.35 5.72 8.32
C ARG A 853 -27.83 5.92 6.88
N GLN A 854 -29.04 5.43 6.62
CA GLN A 854 -29.68 5.56 5.33
C GLN A 854 -30.62 6.77 5.31
N ILE A 855 -30.57 7.54 4.22
CA ILE A 855 -31.54 8.61 3.92
C ILE A 855 -32.53 8.07 2.89
N VAL A 856 -33.82 8.27 3.16
CA VAL A 856 -34.92 7.88 2.27
C VAL A 856 -35.65 9.14 1.80
N VAL A 857 -35.87 9.24 0.50
CA VAL A 857 -36.78 10.23 -0.09
C VAL A 857 -38.19 9.68 0.02
N ASP A 858 -39.09 10.40 0.69
CA ASP A 858 -40.48 9.97 0.90
C ASP A 858 -41.39 10.48 -0.22
N SER A 859 -41.19 11.73 -0.62
CA SER A 859 -42.03 12.38 -1.65
C SER A 859 -41.28 13.44 -2.44
N ILE A 860 -41.71 13.63 -3.69
CA ILE A 860 -41.24 14.69 -4.58
C ILE A 860 -42.49 15.39 -5.12
N ASN A 861 -42.54 16.72 -4.97
CA ASN A 861 -43.70 17.55 -5.32
C ASN A 861 -45.02 17.07 -4.66
N GLY A 862 -44.92 16.50 -3.45
CA GLY A 862 -46.05 15.95 -2.71
C GLY A 862 -46.53 14.57 -3.20
N ILE A 863 -45.93 14.02 -4.26
CA ILE A 863 -46.19 12.66 -4.75
C ILE A 863 -45.27 11.70 -3.98
N PRO A 864 -45.83 10.73 -3.23
CA PRO A 864 -45.01 9.69 -2.59
C PRO A 864 -44.21 8.94 -3.64
N VAL A 865 -42.92 8.68 -3.40
CA VAL A 865 -42.08 7.94 -4.39
C VAL A 865 -42.21 6.43 -4.24
N ALA A 866 -42.52 5.94 -3.04
CA ALA A 866 -42.72 4.51 -2.79
C ALA A 866 -44.07 4.05 -3.36
N GLY A 867 -44.04 3.12 -4.32
CA GLY A 867 -45.25 2.49 -4.86
C GLY A 867 -46.11 3.37 -5.77
N ALA A 868 -45.57 4.49 -6.28
CA ALA A 868 -46.31 5.38 -7.18
C ALA A 868 -46.59 4.73 -8.54
N ALA A 869 -47.83 4.85 -9.03
CA ALA A 869 -48.20 4.41 -10.38
C ALA A 869 -47.59 5.28 -11.50
N THR A 870 -47.20 6.52 -11.16
CA THR A 870 -46.54 7.46 -12.07
C THR A 870 -45.48 8.21 -11.28
N LEU A 871 -44.24 8.18 -11.77
CA LEU A 871 -43.14 8.88 -11.12
C LEU A 871 -43.35 10.41 -11.20
N PRO A 872 -43.00 11.16 -10.14
CA PRO A 872 -42.98 12.61 -10.18
C PRO A 872 -42.02 13.10 -11.28
N MET A 873 -42.42 14.14 -12.00
CA MET A 873 -41.62 14.75 -13.06
C MET A 873 -41.11 16.13 -12.61
N LEU A 874 -39.83 16.39 -12.82
CA LEU A 874 -39.23 17.70 -12.67
C LEU A 874 -39.29 18.41 -14.02
N LYS A 875 -40.11 19.46 -14.09
CA LYS A 875 -40.32 20.26 -15.31
C LYS A 875 -39.43 21.48 -15.32
N ALA A 876 -38.87 21.81 -16.48
CA ALA A 876 -38.09 23.03 -16.69
C ALA A 876 -38.90 24.27 -16.25
N GLY A 877 -38.29 25.15 -15.45
CA GLY A 877 -38.90 26.37 -14.93
C GLY A 877 -39.77 26.19 -13.68
N SER A 878 -39.94 24.94 -13.20
CA SER A 878 -40.72 24.66 -11.99
C SER A 878 -39.89 24.74 -10.70
N ILE A 879 -40.58 24.88 -9.56
CA ILE A 879 -39.97 24.70 -8.23
C ILE A 879 -40.21 23.26 -7.76
N ALA A 880 -39.14 22.49 -7.68
CA ALA A 880 -39.17 21.15 -7.12
C ALA A 880 -39.13 21.20 -5.59
N ARG A 881 -39.85 20.30 -4.93
CA ARG A 881 -39.79 20.09 -3.47
C ARG A 881 -39.56 18.62 -3.16
N MET A 882 -38.45 18.30 -2.49
CA MET A 882 -38.12 16.95 -2.05
C MET A 882 -38.24 16.88 -0.53
N ALA A 883 -38.89 15.83 -0.01
CA ALA A 883 -39.02 15.59 1.42
C ALA A 883 -38.73 14.11 1.73
N GLY A 884 -38.16 13.87 2.90
CA GLY A 884 -37.75 12.54 3.32
C GLY A 884 -37.34 12.46 4.78
N HIS A 885 -36.74 11.33 5.14
CA HIS A 885 -36.26 11.09 6.49
C HIS A 885 -34.96 10.26 6.52
N ILE A 886 -34.36 10.17 7.71
CA ILE A 886 -33.20 9.33 8.02
C ILE A 886 -33.70 8.11 8.80
N GLU A 887 -33.42 6.92 8.27
CA GLU A 887 -33.96 5.66 8.79
C GLU A 887 -33.51 5.41 10.24
N GLY A 888 -34.47 5.19 11.14
CA GLY A 888 -34.22 4.88 12.55
C GLY A 888 -33.47 5.96 13.33
N ALA A 889 -33.62 7.24 12.95
CA ALA A 889 -32.93 8.37 13.56
C ALA A 889 -33.86 9.58 13.79
N ASP A 890 -34.98 9.36 14.51
CA ASP A 890 -36.01 10.38 14.79
C ASP A 890 -35.52 11.56 15.65
N ASP A 891 -34.35 11.45 16.28
CA ASP A 891 -33.69 12.50 17.06
C ASP A 891 -32.62 13.25 16.25
N PHE A 892 -32.37 12.84 15.00
CA PHE A 892 -31.32 13.44 14.17
C PHE A 892 -31.62 14.93 13.91
N ARG A 893 -30.66 15.77 14.29
CA ARG A 893 -30.65 17.21 14.02
C ARG A 893 -29.34 17.59 13.38
N GLY A 894 -29.38 18.17 12.19
CA GLY A 894 -28.16 18.39 11.44
C GLY A 894 -28.37 19.12 10.13
N VAL A 895 -27.40 18.95 9.24
CA VAL A 895 -27.39 19.54 7.90
C VAL A 895 -27.44 18.40 6.88
N ILE A 896 -28.26 18.55 5.86
CA ILE A 896 -28.28 17.70 4.67
C ILE A 896 -27.72 18.48 3.49
N THR A 897 -26.85 17.84 2.71
CA THR A 897 -26.38 18.27 1.40
C THR A 897 -27.09 17.43 0.35
N ALA A 898 -27.71 18.08 -0.63
CA ALA A 898 -28.36 17.44 -1.76
C ALA A 898 -27.64 17.76 -3.05
N THR A 899 -27.43 16.76 -3.90
CA THR A 899 -26.94 16.90 -5.28
C THR A 899 -27.93 16.23 -6.21
N VAL A 900 -28.68 17.02 -6.97
CA VAL A 900 -29.66 16.56 -7.95
C VAL A 900 -29.03 16.64 -9.33
N ARG A 901 -29.02 15.53 -10.05
CA ARG A 901 -28.45 15.37 -11.39
C ARG A 901 -29.53 14.96 -12.38
N ASP A 902 -29.34 15.40 -13.61
CA ASP A 902 -30.24 15.15 -14.72
C ASP A 902 -30.20 13.69 -15.21
N SER A 903 -30.95 13.35 -16.26
CA SER A 903 -30.96 12.05 -16.92
C SER A 903 -29.59 11.62 -17.45
N LYS A 904 -29.29 10.31 -17.40
CA LYS A 904 -28.06 9.73 -17.97
C LYS A 904 -27.97 10.05 -19.47
N GLU A 905 -26.77 10.35 -19.93
CA GLU A 905 -26.43 10.51 -21.33
C GLU A 905 -25.21 9.68 -21.69
N THR A 906 -25.05 9.43 -22.99
CA THR A 906 -23.83 8.83 -23.53
C THR A 906 -22.82 9.93 -23.76
N VAL A 907 -21.68 9.84 -23.09
CA VAL A 907 -20.50 10.68 -23.35
C VAL A 907 -19.63 9.95 -24.37
N THR A 908 -19.42 10.56 -25.54
CA THR A 908 -18.50 10.07 -26.56
C THR A 908 -17.18 10.85 -26.44
N CYS A 909 -16.10 10.16 -26.11
CA CYS A 909 -14.76 10.74 -26.01
C CYS A 909 -14.24 11.23 -27.38
N ARG A 910 -13.21 12.08 -27.37
CA ARG A 910 -12.78 12.83 -28.55
C ARG A 910 -11.87 12.07 -29.51
N LEU A 911 -11.41 10.87 -29.15
CA LEU A 911 -10.42 10.09 -29.91
C LEU A 911 -9.16 10.92 -30.20
N ASN A 912 -8.65 11.61 -29.16
CA ASN A 912 -7.51 12.51 -29.28
C ASN A 912 -6.25 11.74 -29.70
N ASP A 913 -6.04 10.52 -29.20
CA ASP A 913 -4.90 9.66 -29.55
C ASP A 913 -5.27 8.50 -30.49
N THR A 914 -4.82 8.59 -31.73
CA THR A 914 -4.90 7.49 -32.74
C THR A 914 -3.51 6.97 -33.10
N GLY A 915 -2.52 7.21 -32.24
CA GLY A 915 -1.15 6.72 -32.40
C GLY A 915 -1.02 5.22 -32.16
N LYS A 916 0.23 4.75 -31.99
CA LYS A 916 0.53 3.32 -31.77
C LYS A 916 -0.17 2.76 -30.52
N ASP A 917 -0.22 3.54 -29.45
CA ASP A 917 -0.80 3.16 -28.16
C ASP A 917 -2.23 3.72 -27.96
N GLY A 918 -2.73 4.46 -28.95
CA GLY A 918 -4.04 5.10 -28.93
C GLY A 918 -5.19 4.16 -29.33
N ALA A 919 -6.38 4.71 -29.47
CA ALA A 919 -7.58 3.95 -29.80
C ALA A 919 -7.96 4.03 -31.29
N GLU A 920 -8.59 2.96 -31.79
CA GLU A 920 -9.17 2.94 -33.14
C GLU A 920 -10.59 3.55 -33.19
N THR A 921 -11.28 3.55 -32.05
CA THR A 921 -12.66 4.03 -31.91
C THR A 921 -12.78 4.89 -30.65
N ALA A 922 -13.59 5.94 -30.71
CA ALA A 922 -13.93 6.75 -29.54
C ALA A 922 -14.49 5.86 -28.42
N PHE A 923 -14.03 6.08 -27.18
CA PHE A 923 -14.64 5.45 -26.02
C PHE A 923 -15.99 6.10 -25.73
N GLU A 924 -16.99 5.29 -25.38
CA GLU A 924 -18.30 5.76 -24.96
C GLU A 924 -18.64 5.20 -23.59
N TYR A 925 -19.10 6.06 -22.69
CA TYR A 925 -19.58 5.67 -21.37
C TYR A 925 -20.85 6.45 -21.01
N LYS A 926 -21.59 5.95 -20.01
CA LYS A 926 -22.79 6.61 -19.50
C LYS A 926 -22.49 7.39 -18.24
N ASP A 927 -22.95 8.63 -18.21
CA ASP A 927 -22.83 9.49 -17.03
C ASP A 927 -23.99 10.48 -16.91
N ARG A 928 -24.07 11.16 -15.77
CA ARG A 928 -24.96 12.30 -15.51
C ARG A 928 -24.09 13.55 -15.37
N THR A 929 -23.78 14.17 -16.50
CA THR A 929 -22.88 15.33 -16.61
C THR A 929 -23.50 16.62 -16.06
N LYS A 930 -24.84 16.72 -16.10
CA LYS A 930 -25.61 17.91 -15.68
C LYS A 930 -26.08 17.81 -14.23
N THR A 931 -25.64 18.76 -13.40
CA THR A 931 -26.12 18.94 -12.03
C THR A 931 -27.21 20.00 -12.01
N LEU A 932 -28.44 19.65 -11.65
CA LEU A 932 -29.58 20.57 -11.61
C LEU A 932 -29.59 21.44 -10.35
N TYR A 933 -29.15 20.87 -9.22
CA TYR A 933 -29.10 21.57 -7.94
C TYR A 933 -28.05 20.94 -7.02
N GLN A 934 -27.30 21.78 -6.30
CA GLN A 934 -26.40 21.36 -5.24
C GLN A 934 -26.48 22.33 -4.07
N GLY A 935 -27.15 21.96 -2.98
CA GLY A 935 -27.37 22.87 -1.85
C GLY A 935 -27.49 22.18 -0.51
N THR A 936 -27.67 22.98 0.54
CA THR A 936 -27.75 22.49 1.93
C THR A 936 -29.01 22.97 2.64
N ASP A 937 -29.56 22.14 3.52
CA ASP A 937 -30.73 22.48 4.35
C ASP A 937 -30.65 21.77 5.72
N SER A 938 -31.60 22.05 6.61
CA SER A 938 -31.71 21.47 7.94
C SER A 938 -32.42 20.11 7.95
N VAL A 939 -31.89 19.19 8.76
CA VAL A 939 -32.61 17.99 9.21
C VAL A 939 -33.12 18.24 10.62
N ARG A 940 -34.40 17.99 10.86
CA ARG A 940 -35.05 18.19 12.16
C ARG A 940 -35.87 16.97 12.54
N GLY A 941 -35.45 16.31 13.61
CA GLY A 941 -36.14 15.11 14.11
C GLY A 941 -36.16 14.00 13.07
N GLY A 942 -35.01 13.74 12.46
CA GLY A 942 -34.87 12.75 11.39
C GLY A 942 -35.42 13.17 10.02
N LYS A 943 -36.18 14.26 9.92
CA LYS A 943 -36.88 14.66 8.69
C LYS A 943 -36.22 15.84 7.99
N PHE A 944 -36.28 15.87 6.67
CA PHE A 944 -35.81 16.97 5.84
C PHE A 944 -36.84 17.33 4.78
N ALA A 945 -36.82 18.59 4.35
CA ALA A 945 -37.50 19.04 3.16
C ALA A 945 -36.73 20.23 2.59
N PHE A 946 -36.41 20.19 1.30
CA PHE A 946 -35.76 21.29 0.59
C PHE A 946 -36.46 21.53 -0.74
N SER A 947 -36.28 22.74 -1.26
CA SER A 947 -36.80 23.16 -2.55
C SER A 947 -35.69 23.75 -3.42
N PHE A 948 -35.83 23.56 -4.73
CA PHE A 948 -34.92 24.15 -5.71
C PHE A 948 -35.66 24.41 -7.01
N ALA A 949 -35.20 25.41 -7.73
CA ALA A 949 -35.66 25.70 -9.07
C ALA A 949 -35.05 24.71 -10.09
N VAL A 950 -35.88 24.21 -11.00
CA VAL A 950 -35.45 23.33 -12.10
C VAL A 950 -35.02 24.21 -13.29
N PRO A 951 -33.74 24.22 -13.70
CA PRO A 951 -33.26 25.08 -14.78
C PRO A 951 -33.95 24.80 -16.12
N LEU A 952 -33.98 25.78 -17.05
CA LEU A 952 -34.46 25.53 -18.41
C LEU A 952 -33.54 24.62 -19.24
N ASP A 953 -32.30 24.45 -18.80
CA ASP A 953 -31.24 23.71 -19.50
C ASP A 953 -31.20 22.21 -19.21
N ILE A 954 -32.29 21.67 -18.65
CA ILE A 954 -32.43 20.23 -18.42
C ILE A 954 -32.40 19.42 -19.73
N ASN A 955 -32.17 18.12 -19.60
CA ASN A 955 -32.39 17.16 -20.66
C ASN A 955 -33.89 16.88 -20.78
N TYR A 956 -34.49 17.26 -21.92
CA TYR A 956 -35.89 17.00 -22.27
C TYR A 956 -36.12 15.53 -22.69
N SER A 957 -35.57 14.59 -21.92
CA SER A 957 -35.49 13.17 -22.27
C SER A 957 -36.65 12.33 -21.70
N ASN A 958 -37.36 12.87 -20.70
CA ASN A 958 -38.34 12.15 -19.88
C ASN A 958 -37.77 10.89 -19.20
N GLN A 959 -36.44 10.82 -19.05
CA GLN A 959 -35.75 9.73 -18.38
C GLN A 959 -35.55 10.07 -16.90
N SER A 960 -35.15 9.06 -16.13
CA SER A 960 -34.95 9.18 -14.69
C SER A 960 -33.75 10.08 -14.35
N GLY A 961 -33.96 11.05 -13.44
CA GLY A 961 -32.90 11.82 -12.81
C GLY A 961 -32.32 11.09 -11.58
N LEU A 962 -31.36 11.70 -10.89
CA LEU A 962 -30.77 11.13 -9.67
C LEU A 962 -30.59 12.20 -8.61
N VAL A 963 -31.00 11.93 -7.38
CA VAL A 963 -30.58 12.72 -6.22
C VAL A 963 -29.65 11.89 -5.35
N ASN A 964 -28.50 12.45 -4.98
CA ASN A 964 -27.62 11.97 -3.93
C ASN A 964 -27.76 12.88 -2.71
N LEU A 965 -27.88 12.29 -1.54
CA LEU A 965 -28.08 12.98 -0.26
C LEU A 965 -26.99 12.55 0.71
N TYR A 966 -26.42 13.51 1.44
CA TYR A 966 -25.52 13.27 2.56
C TYR A 966 -25.95 14.15 3.72
N ALA A 967 -26.02 13.61 4.94
CA ALA A 967 -26.37 14.38 6.12
C ALA A 967 -25.35 14.16 7.24
N VAL A 968 -25.12 15.18 8.04
CA VAL A 968 -24.29 15.13 9.24
C VAL A 968 -25.04 15.73 10.41
N ASN A 969 -25.00 15.09 11.57
CA ASN A 969 -25.64 15.62 12.77
C ASN A 969 -24.87 16.83 13.33
N THR A 970 -25.53 17.62 14.17
CA THR A 970 -24.96 18.84 14.76
C THR A 970 -23.72 18.55 15.60
N ALA A 971 -23.67 17.37 16.23
CA ALA A 971 -22.53 16.92 17.03
C ALA A 971 -21.34 16.41 16.19
N LYS A 972 -21.48 16.30 14.86
CA LYS A 972 -20.46 15.78 13.94
C LYS A 972 -20.03 14.32 14.17
N THR A 973 -20.85 13.55 14.87
CA THR A 973 -20.55 12.15 15.26
C THR A 973 -21.28 11.11 14.40
N LEU A 974 -22.34 11.52 13.70
CA LEU A 974 -23.15 10.63 12.86
C LEU A 974 -23.37 11.27 11.49
N SER A 975 -23.13 10.46 10.46
CA SER A 975 -23.43 10.79 9.07
C SER A 975 -24.41 9.78 8.47
N ALA A 976 -25.17 10.24 7.48
CA ALA A 976 -26.12 9.45 6.72
C ALA A 976 -25.95 9.75 5.23
N HIS A 977 -26.27 8.79 4.37
CA HIS A 977 -26.39 9.06 2.94
C HIS A 977 -27.55 8.28 2.32
N GLY A 978 -27.96 8.70 1.14
CA GLY A 978 -28.99 8.00 0.37
C GLY A 978 -29.05 8.51 -1.05
N SER A 979 -29.78 7.80 -1.89
CA SER A 979 -30.08 8.25 -3.24
C SER A 979 -31.48 7.85 -3.69
N SER A 980 -31.97 8.51 -4.74
CA SER A 980 -33.23 8.13 -5.38
C SER A 980 -33.19 8.46 -6.87
N GLU A 981 -33.63 7.50 -7.68
CA GLU A 981 -33.89 7.64 -9.13
C GLU A 981 -35.41 7.67 -9.43
N GLN A 982 -36.26 7.77 -8.38
CA GLN A 982 -37.72 7.67 -8.47
C GLN A 982 -38.39 8.99 -8.93
N PHE A 983 -37.82 9.65 -9.94
CA PHE A 983 -38.39 10.81 -10.61
C PHE A 983 -37.86 10.91 -12.03
N THR A 984 -38.60 11.54 -12.93
CA THR A 984 -38.16 11.85 -14.30
C THR A 984 -37.85 13.33 -14.45
N VAL A 985 -37.03 13.66 -15.44
CA VAL A 985 -36.70 15.04 -15.81
C VAL A 985 -37.12 15.27 -17.26
N GLY A 986 -37.88 16.33 -17.51
CA GLY A 986 -38.38 16.68 -18.83
C GLY A 986 -39.62 17.57 -18.79
N GLU A 987 -40.10 17.95 -19.98
CA GLU A 987 -41.16 18.95 -20.19
C GLU A 987 -40.84 20.34 -19.60
N SER A 988 -41.68 21.34 -19.91
CA SER A 988 -41.60 22.70 -19.35
C SER A 988 -42.90 23.04 -18.63
N GLU A 989 -42.82 23.85 -17.58
CA GLU A 989 -43.99 24.50 -16.98
C GLU A 989 -44.40 25.74 -17.80
N GLU A 990 -45.69 26.10 -17.81
CA GLU A 990 -46.16 27.32 -18.48
C GLU A 990 -45.57 28.56 -17.79
N GLN A 991 -44.75 29.34 -18.52
CA GLN A 991 -43.98 30.45 -17.95
C GLN A 991 -44.82 31.73 -17.77
N LYS A 992 -44.50 32.49 -16.72
CA LYS A 992 -44.77 33.93 -16.63
C LYS A 992 -43.50 34.66 -17.02
N ASN A 993 -43.55 35.55 -18.02
CA ASN A 993 -42.37 36.29 -18.47
C ASN A 993 -41.73 37.10 -17.33
N ASP A 994 -40.53 36.70 -16.91
CA ASP A 994 -39.55 37.59 -16.28
C ASP A 994 -38.44 37.91 -17.28
N SER A 995 -37.99 39.16 -17.31
CA SER A 995 -36.90 39.65 -18.16
C SER A 995 -35.77 40.30 -17.35
N ILE A 996 -35.79 40.14 -16.02
CA ILE A 996 -34.80 40.69 -15.09
C ILE A 996 -33.81 39.57 -14.76
N GLY A 997 -32.54 39.75 -15.10
CA GLY A 997 -31.46 38.82 -14.69
C GLY A 997 -31.04 38.99 -13.23
N PRO A 998 -30.14 38.12 -12.73
CA PRO A 998 -29.78 38.06 -11.32
C PRO A 998 -29.10 39.35 -10.83
N SER A 999 -29.29 39.69 -9.56
CA SER A 999 -28.52 40.74 -8.90
C SER A 999 -27.12 40.22 -8.54
N ILE A 1000 -26.08 40.94 -8.96
CA ILE A 1000 -24.68 40.54 -8.78
C ILE A 1000 -23.94 41.62 -7.98
N TYR A 1001 -23.28 41.20 -6.91
CA TYR A 1001 -22.32 42.01 -6.16
C TYR A 1001 -20.97 41.28 -6.13
N CYS A 1002 -19.95 41.83 -6.78
CA CYS A 1002 -18.61 41.25 -6.81
C CYS A 1002 -17.52 42.20 -6.30
N TYR A 1003 -16.41 41.62 -5.84
CA TYR A 1003 -15.25 42.35 -5.33
C TYR A 1003 -13.96 41.52 -5.47
N LEU A 1004 -12.81 42.18 -5.34
CA LEU A 1004 -11.49 41.54 -5.29
C LEU A 1004 -10.90 41.68 -3.89
N ASN A 1005 -10.32 40.61 -3.35
CA ASN A 1005 -9.62 40.46 -2.06
C ASN A 1005 -10.49 40.68 -0.81
N SER A 1006 -11.27 41.76 -0.77
CA SER A 1006 -12.08 42.16 0.38
C SER A 1006 -13.37 42.85 -0.08
N PRO A 1007 -14.49 42.72 0.66
CA PRO A 1007 -15.72 43.49 0.42
C PRO A 1007 -15.53 45.02 0.44
N SER A 1008 -14.41 45.50 0.99
CA SER A 1008 -14.04 46.92 0.99
C SER A 1008 -13.44 47.41 -0.35
N PHE A 1009 -13.24 46.52 -1.32
CA PHE A 1009 -12.73 46.88 -2.63
C PHE A 1009 -13.70 47.83 -3.36
N VAL A 1010 -13.13 48.77 -4.10
CA VAL A 1010 -13.86 49.73 -4.93
C VAL A 1010 -13.34 49.66 -6.35
N ASP A 1011 -14.21 49.90 -7.33
CA ASP A 1011 -13.86 49.93 -8.75
C ASP A 1011 -12.68 50.90 -9.00
N GLY A 1012 -11.64 50.41 -9.68
CA GLY A 1012 -10.35 51.08 -9.88
C GLY A 1012 -9.31 50.87 -8.77
N GLY A 1013 -9.62 50.07 -7.75
CA GLY A 1013 -8.74 49.80 -6.59
C GLY A 1013 -7.44 49.05 -6.93
N LYS A 1014 -6.51 49.04 -5.97
CA LYS A 1014 -5.24 48.30 -6.07
C LYS A 1014 -5.39 46.89 -5.53
N VAL A 1015 -4.79 45.90 -6.20
CA VAL A 1015 -4.77 44.50 -5.79
C VAL A 1015 -3.38 43.88 -5.94
N ASN A 1016 -3.14 42.74 -5.30
CA ASN A 1016 -1.91 41.95 -5.45
C ASN A 1016 -1.87 41.23 -6.81
N THR A 1017 -0.78 40.54 -7.11
CA THR A 1017 -0.58 39.87 -8.41
C THR A 1017 -1.47 38.63 -8.62
N THR A 1018 -2.03 38.05 -7.55
CA THR A 1018 -2.97 36.91 -7.59
C THR A 1018 -4.27 37.27 -6.86
N PRO A 1019 -5.11 38.16 -7.43
CA PRO A 1019 -6.27 38.69 -6.71
C PRO A 1019 -7.36 37.63 -6.52
N PHE A 1020 -7.99 37.63 -5.34
CA PHE A 1020 -9.07 36.72 -5.00
C PHE A 1020 -10.44 37.32 -5.36
N PHE A 1021 -11.12 36.75 -6.34
CA PHE A 1021 -12.44 37.17 -6.79
C PHE A 1021 -13.56 36.53 -5.96
N VAL A 1022 -14.57 37.32 -5.61
CA VAL A 1022 -15.81 36.84 -4.99
C VAL A 1022 -17.01 37.51 -5.66
N ALA A 1023 -18.06 36.73 -5.94
CA ALA A 1023 -19.36 37.24 -6.38
C ALA A 1023 -20.49 36.66 -5.51
N LYS A 1024 -21.37 37.54 -5.03
CA LYS A 1024 -22.64 37.21 -4.40
C LYS A 1024 -23.76 37.43 -5.41
N ILE A 1025 -24.65 36.46 -5.53
CA ILE A 1025 -25.69 36.42 -6.56
C ILE A 1025 -27.03 36.22 -5.86
N THR A 1026 -28.05 36.96 -6.29
CA THR A 1026 -29.42 36.80 -5.77
C THR A 1026 -30.42 36.96 -6.90
N ASP A 1027 -31.37 36.04 -6.98
CA ASP A 1027 -32.45 36.04 -7.96
C ASP A 1027 -33.73 35.46 -7.33
N LYS A 1028 -34.88 36.07 -7.57
CA LYS A 1028 -36.14 35.63 -6.94
C LYS A 1028 -36.67 34.31 -7.48
N ASP A 1029 -36.37 33.99 -8.75
CA ASP A 1029 -36.87 32.79 -9.43
C ASP A 1029 -35.84 31.65 -9.33
N GLY A 1030 -34.58 31.99 -9.10
CA GLY A 1030 -33.50 31.04 -8.81
C GLY A 1030 -32.27 31.30 -9.67
N ILE A 1031 -31.13 30.80 -9.21
CA ILE A 1031 -29.84 31.02 -9.89
C ILE A 1031 -29.52 29.80 -10.76
N ASN A 1032 -29.13 30.02 -12.02
CA ASN A 1032 -28.59 28.94 -12.85
C ASN A 1032 -27.10 28.74 -12.55
N ALA A 1033 -26.83 28.13 -11.40
CA ALA A 1033 -25.47 27.77 -10.98
C ALA A 1033 -25.05 26.37 -11.46
N ALA A 1034 -26.00 25.61 -12.00
CA ALA A 1034 -25.89 24.23 -12.45
C ALA A 1034 -24.86 23.97 -13.56
N GLY A 1035 -24.55 24.99 -14.38
CA GLY A 1035 -23.65 24.85 -15.54
C GLY A 1035 -24.16 23.84 -16.57
N SER A 1036 -25.47 23.57 -16.56
CA SER A 1036 -26.10 22.53 -17.39
C SER A 1036 -26.51 23.04 -18.77
N GLY A 1037 -26.46 24.36 -18.99
CA GLY A 1037 -26.80 25.04 -20.23
C GLY A 1037 -25.59 25.48 -21.02
N ILE A 1038 -25.59 25.18 -22.32
CA ILE A 1038 -24.57 25.67 -23.25
C ILE A 1038 -24.62 27.20 -23.27
N GLY A 1039 -23.57 27.86 -22.76
CA GLY A 1039 -23.44 29.31 -22.76
C GLY A 1039 -24.09 30.03 -21.57
N HIS A 1040 -24.66 29.29 -20.62
CA HIS A 1040 -25.27 29.83 -19.39
C HIS A 1040 -24.38 29.67 -18.14
N ASP A 1041 -23.06 29.61 -18.33
CA ASP A 1041 -22.10 29.45 -17.24
C ASP A 1041 -21.96 30.70 -16.37
N LEU A 1042 -21.62 30.49 -15.10
CA LEU A 1042 -21.06 31.53 -14.23
C LEU A 1042 -19.64 31.81 -14.72
N GLN A 1043 -19.44 32.91 -15.44
CA GLN A 1043 -18.23 33.12 -16.22
C GLN A 1043 -17.48 34.36 -15.77
N LEU A 1044 -16.20 34.20 -15.44
CA LEU A 1044 -15.25 35.28 -15.16
C LEU A 1044 -14.26 35.42 -16.31
N VAL A 1045 -14.13 36.61 -16.89
CA VAL A 1045 -13.20 36.92 -17.99
C VAL A 1045 -12.28 38.06 -17.58
N ILE A 1046 -10.97 37.88 -17.75
CA ILE A 1046 -9.96 38.92 -17.51
C ILE A 1046 -9.53 39.56 -18.83
N ASP A 1047 -9.55 40.89 -18.89
CA ASP A 1047 -9.15 41.75 -20.02
C ASP A 1047 -9.86 41.44 -21.35
N GLY A 1048 -11.00 40.76 -21.32
CA GLY A 1048 -11.67 40.28 -22.54
C GLY A 1048 -10.90 39.17 -23.27
N ASP A 1049 -9.86 38.62 -22.64
CA ASP A 1049 -9.02 37.58 -23.20
C ASP A 1049 -9.70 36.22 -23.05
N MET A 1050 -10.02 35.58 -24.18
CA MET A 1050 -10.66 34.26 -24.19
C MET A 1050 -9.79 33.19 -23.52
N SER A 1051 -8.47 33.34 -23.52
CA SER A 1051 -7.56 32.43 -22.81
C SER A 1051 -7.58 32.61 -21.28
N LYS A 1052 -8.19 33.69 -20.78
CA LYS A 1052 -8.38 34.00 -19.35
C LYS A 1052 -9.85 34.03 -18.97
N THR A 1053 -10.60 33.06 -19.49
CA THR A 1053 -12.01 32.82 -19.19
C THR A 1053 -12.13 31.62 -18.25
N TYR A 1054 -12.78 31.81 -17.11
CA TYR A 1054 -12.94 30.81 -16.05
C TYR A 1054 -14.42 30.53 -15.79
N VAL A 1055 -14.79 29.25 -15.84
CA VAL A 1055 -16.14 28.76 -15.51
C VAL A 1055 -16.19 28.45 -14.01
N LEU A 1056 -17.08 29.11 -13.28
CA LEU A 1056 -17.14 29.13 -11.82
C LEU A 1056 -18.36 28.39 -11.24
N ASN A 1057 -19.10 27.63 -12.05
CA ASN A 1057 -20.26 26.85 -11.63
C ASN A 1057 -19.91 25.87 -10.50
N SER A 1058 -18.79 25.14 -10.63
CA SER A 1058 -18.29 24.22 -9.59
C SER A 1058 -17.77 24.92 -8.33
N ASN A 1059 -17.56 26.23 -8.36
CA ASN A 1059 -17.17 27.04 -7.20
C ASN A 1059 -18.37 27.70 -6.51
N PHE A 1060 -19.55 27.67 -7.14
CA PHE A 1060 -20.75 28.29 -6.59
C PHE A 1060 -21.33 27.43 -5.46
N THR A 1061 -21.77 28.09 -4.39
CA THR A 1061 -22.48 27.48 -3.28
C THR A 1061 -23.71 28.31 -2.98
N TYR A 1062 -24.89 27.68 -2.95
CA TYR A 1062 -26.11 28.31 -2.46
C TYR A 1062 -26.01 28.64 -0.97
N ASP A 1063 -26.64 29.74 -0.56
CA ASP A 1063 -26.80 30.03 0.85
C ASP A 1063 -27.69 28.96 1.51
N PHE A 1064 -27.46 28.72 2.81
CA PHE A 1064 -28.15 27.66 3.55
C PHE A 1064 -29.69 27.78 3.46
N GLY A 1065 -30.35 26.71 3.04
CA GLY A 1065 -31.81 26.60 2.99
C GLY A 1065 -32.48 27.42 1.88
N THR A 1066 -31.75 27.89 0.88
CA THR A 1066 -32.32 28.65 -0.24
C THR A 1066 -31.71 28.28 -1.59
N TYR A 1067 -32.47 28.50 -2.66
CA TYR A 1067 -32.04 28.40 -4.06
C TYR A 1067 -32.01 29.77 -4.77
N THR A 1068 -32.36 30.85 -4.05
CA THR A 1068 -32.49 32.21 -4.59
C THR A 1068 -31.27 33.09 -4.32
N SER A 1069 -30.32 32.64 -3.48
CA SER A 1069 -29.08 33.36 -3.22
C SER A 1069 -27.90 32.40 -3.02
N GLY A 1070 -26.70 32.89 -3.32
CA GLY A 1070 -25.47 32.16 -3.09
C GLY A 1070 -24.24 32.97 -3.50
N SER A 1071 -23.10 32.32 -3.48
CA SER A 1071 -21.83 32.95 -3.82
C SER A 1071 -20.88 32.02 -4.57
N THR A 1072 -20.02 32.60 -5.38
CA THR A 1072 -18.90 31.92 -6.04
C THR A 1072 -17.62 32.72 -5.84
N TYR A 1073 -16.48 32.07 -5.99
CA TYR A 1073 -15.17 32.65 -5.78
C TYR A 1073 -14.12 32.01 -6.68
N TYR A 1074 -13.03 32.74 -6.95
CA TYR A 1074 -11.94 32.27 -7.77
C TYR A 1074 -10.62 32.97 -7.41
N SER A 1075 -9.55 32.21 -7.20
CA SER A 1075 -8.20 32.80 -7.10
C SER A 1075 -7.68 33.03 -8.51
N ILE A 1076 -7.57 34.29 -8.94
CA ILE A 1076 -7.15 34.61 -10.29
C ILE A 1076 -5.64 34.33 -10.40
N PRO A 1077 -5.19 33.58 -11.42
CA PRO A 1077 -3.77 33.35 -11.68
C PRO A 1077 -2.97 34.63 -11.78
N GLN A 1078 -1.66 34.53 -11.61
CA GLN A 1078 -0.78 35.68 -11.59
C GLN A 1078 -1.00 36.62 -12.79
N LEU A 1079 -1.27 37.88 -12.51
CA LEU A 1079 -1.42 38.96 -13.48
C LEU A 1079 -0.19 39.87 -13.49
N GLU A 1080 0.13 40.41 -14.66
CA GLU A 1080 1.20 41.40 -14.80
C GLU A 1080 0.85 42.71 -14.06
N PRO A 1081 1.84 43.45 -13.52
CA PRO A 1081 1.58 44.75 -12.93
C PRO A 1081 1.00 45.74 -13.96
N GLY A 1082 -0.13 46.36 -13.64
CA GLY A 1082 -0.81 47.26 -14.57
C GLY A 1082 -2.30 47.38 -14.34
N LYS A 1083 -2.99 48.03 -15.28
CA LYS A 1083 -4.46 48.18 -15.27
C LYS A 1083 -5.09 46.96 -15.95
N HIS A 1084 -6.11 46.41 -15.31
CA HIS A 1084 -6.89 45.28 -15.80
C HIS A 1084 -8.39 45.54 -15.65
N GLU A 1085 -9.18 44.79 -16.41
CA GLU A 1085 -10.64 44.74 -16.29
C GLU A 1085 -11.07 43.28 -16.11
N LEU A 1086 -11.97 43.01 -15.16
CA LEU A 1086 -12.69 41.75 -15.12
C LEU A 1086 -14.15 41.96 -15.54
N THR A 1087 -14.71 40.96 -16.19
CA THR A 1087 -16.13 40.85 -16.51
C THR A 1087 -16.66 39.56 -15.89
N PHE A 1088 -17.71 39.65 -15.07
CA PHE A 1088 -18.40 38.49 -14.50
C PHE A 1088 -19.84 38.45 -14.96
N ARG A 1089 -20.28 37.30 -15.46
CA ARG A 1089 -21.65 37.04 -15.95
C ARG A 1089 -22.29 35.90 -15.17
N ALA A 1090 -23.56 36.09 -14.79
CA ALA A 1090 -24.39 35.08 -14.17
C ALA A 1090 -25.79 35.05 -14.81
N TRP A 1091 -26.47 33.92 -14.67
CA TRP A 1091 -27.77 33.64 -15.27
C TRP A 1091 -28.78 33.22 -14.19
N ASP A 1092 -30.04 33.60 -14.36
CA ASP A 1092 -31.15 33.03 -13.61
C ASP A 1092 -31.61 31.70 -14.26
N ILE A 1093 -32.52 30.99 -13.61
CA ILE A 1093 -33.09 29.73 -14.11
C ILE A 1093 -33.95 29.88 -15.36
N GLN A 1094 -34.34 31.10 -15.73
CA GLN A 1094 -35.14 31.45 -16.91
C GLN A 1094 -34.29 31.97 -18.09
N ASN A 1095 -32.96 31.85 -17.99
CA ASN A 1095 -31.98 32.28 -18.98
C ASN A 1095 -31.90 33.81 -19.18
N ASN A 1096 -32.28 34.60 -18.18
CA ASN A 1096 -31.92 36.02 -18.11
C ASN A 1096 -30.52 36.17 -17.51
N SER A 1097 -29.66 36.99 -18.12
CA SER A 1097 -28.30 37.25 -17.62
C SER A 1097 -28.12 38.64 -17.08
N SER A 1098 -27.20 38.75 -16.12
CA SER A 1098 -26.63 40.01 -15.66
C SER A 1098 -25.11 39.94 -15.79
N THR A 1099 -24.49 41.08 -16.13
CA THR A 1099 -23.03 41.19 -16.26
C THR A 1099 -22.52 42.36 -15.45
N VAL A 1100 -21.47 42.15 -14.66
CA VAL A 1100 -20.78 43.20 -13.90
C VAL A 1100 -19.34 43.30 -14.37
N LYS A 1101 -18.84 44.54 -14.48
CA LYS A 1101 -17.44 44.84 -14.80
C LYS A 1101 -16.77 45.55 -13.64
N LEU A 1102 -15.54 45.16 -13.32
CA LEU A 1102 -14.69 45.86 -12.36
C LEU A 1102 -13.33 46.13 -12.99
N ARG A 1103 -12.83 47.34 -12.81
CA ARG A 1103 -11.48 47.77 -13.18
C ARG A 1103 -10.61 47.70 -11.94
N PHE A 1104 -9.34 47.33 -12.10
CA PHE A 1104 -8.40 47.27 -10.99
C PHE A 1104 -6.98 47.49 -11.48
N ASN A 1105 -6.07 47.80 -10.55
CA ASN A 1105 -4.66 47.98 -10.83
C ASN A 1105 -3.82 47.00 -10.01
N VAL A 1106 -3.19 46.06 -10.70
CA VAL A 1106 -2.28 45.07 -10.11
C VAL A 1106 -0.98 45.75 -9.71
N VAL A 1107 -0.58 45.57 -8.44
CA VAL A 1107 0.63 46.15 -7.86
C VAL A 1107 1.47 45.03 -7.25
N LYS A 1108 2.67 44.82 -7.79
CA LYS A 1108 3.67 43.93 -7.20
C LYS A 1108 4.10 44.44 -5.82
N ALA A 1109 4.27 43.53 -4.86
CA ALA A 1109 4.64 43.85 -3.48
C ALA A 1109 3.64 44.80 -2.78
N LEU A 1110 2.35 44.65 -3.05
CA LEU A 1110 1.30 45.38 -2.34
C LEU A 1110 1.15 44.85 -0.90
N SER A 1111 1.41 45.69 0.10
CA SER A 1111 1.25 45.30 1.50
C SER A 1111 -0.18 44.81 1.82
N PRO A 1112 -0.33 43.71 2.58
CA PRO A 1112 -1.62 43.18 2.99
C PRO A 1112 -2.37 44.17 3.91
N ALA A 1113 -3.68 44.26 3.73
CA ALA A 1113 -4.55 44.95 4.66
C ALA A 1113 -4.81 44.04 5.87
N LEU A 1114 -4.12 44.30 6.98
CA LEU A 1114 -4.37 43.63 8.26
C LEU A 1114 -5.57 44.29 8.96
N PHE A 1115 -6.74 43.66 8.89
CA PHE A 1115 -8.00 44.20 9.43
C PHE A 1115 -8.05 44.14 10.95
N ASP A 1116 -7.77 42.97 11.54
CA ASP A 1116 -7.74 42.78 12.99
C ASP A 1116 -6.83 41.62 13.40
N VAL A 1117 -6.46 41.59 14.68
CA VAL A 1117 -5.75 40.48 15.30
C VAL A 1117 -6.43 40.11 16.61
N GLY A 1118 -6.57 38.83 16.92
CA GLY A 1118 -7.34 38.33 18.06
C GLY A 1118 -6.70 37.07 18.64
N VAL A 1119 -7.33 36.54 19.69
CA VAL A 1119 -6.95 35.28 20.33
C VAL A 1119 -8.21 34.51 20.71
N THR A 1120 -8.20 33.19 20.59
CA THR A 1120 -9.34 32.32 20.94
C THR A 1120 -9.62 32.27 22.45
N ALA A 1121 -8.60 32.49 23.29
CA ALA A 1121 -8.75 32.55 24.75
C ALA A 1121 -8.05 33.78 25.33
N ASN A 1122 -8.81 34.62 26.05
CA ASN A 1122 -8.29 35.76 26.79
C ASN A 1122 -9.22 36.12 27.96
N PRO A 1123 -8.92 35.72 29.21
CA PRO A 1123 -7.63 35.18 29.65
C PRO A 1123 -7.35 33.73 29.18
N ALA A 1124 -6.12 33.44 28.77
CA ALA A 1124 -5.65 32.10 28.39
C ALA A 1124 -5.12 31.32 29.61
N LYS A 1125 -5.34 30.01 29.66
CA LYS A 1125 -4.92 29.13 30.77
C LYS A 1125 -3.88 28.09 30.37
N THR A 1126 -4.15 27.35 29.29
CA THR A 1126 -3.30 26.25 28.80
C THR A 1126 -2.73 26.54 27.42
N SER A 1127 -3.53 27.13 26.54
CA SER A 1127 -3.15 27.49 25.17
C SER A 1127 -4.05 28.61 24.66
N THR A 1128 -3.66 29.25 23.56
CA THR A 1128 -4.51 30.13 22.77
C THR A 1128 -4.11 30.07 21.30
N THR A 1129 -5.03 30.42 20.41
CA THR A 1129 -4.77 30.53 18.98
C THR A 1129 -4.93 31.99 18.57
N PHE A 1130 -3.90 32.57 17.96
CA PHE A 1130 -3.96 33.89 17.35
C PHE A 1130 -4.85 33.83 16.10
N ILE A 1131 -5.72 34.81 15.93
CA ILE A 1131 -6.63 34.96 14.77
C ILE A 1131 -6.23 36.24 14.04
N ILE A 1132 -5.87 36.15 12.77
CA ILE A 1132 -5.30 37.24 11.99
C ILE A 1132 -6.22 37.50 10.80
N SER A 1133 -6.98 38.60 10.83
CA SER A 1133 -7.94 38.93 9.77
C SER A 1133 -7.28 39.80 8.70
N HIS A 1134 -7.33 39.38 7.44
CA HIS A 1134 -6.59 39.99 6.34
C HIS A 1134 -7.34 39.93 5.00
N ASP A 1135 -6.76 40.51 3.95
CA ASP A 1135 -7.26 40.52 2.57
C ASP A 1135 -6.44 39.66 1.58
N ARG A 1136 -5.54 38.80 2.07
CA ARG A 1136 -4.73 37.86 1.27
C ARG A 1136 -5.27 36.42 1.31
N THR A 1137 -6.54 36.22 1.01
CA THR A 1137 -7.09 34.86 0.83
C THR A 1137 -6.51 34.25 -0.46
N GLU A 1138 -6.13 32.97 -0.44
CA GLU A 1138 -5.52 32.24 -1.55
C GLU A 1138 -4.27 32.93 -2.15
N SER A 1139 -3.51 33.66 -1.32
CA SER A 1139 -2.24 34.28 -1.69
C SER A 1139 -1.20 34.08 -0.59
N ASP A 1140 0.06 33.89 -0.95
CA ASP A 1140 1.14 33.71 0.02
C ASP A 1140 1.23 34.88 0.99
N MET A 1141 1.27 34.55 2.29
CA MET A 1141 1.39 35.51 3.37
C MET A 1141 2.46 35.07 4.37
N ASP A 1142 3.41 35.97 4.64
CA ASP A 1142 4.40 35.82 5.71
C ASP A 1142 3.81 36.35 7.01
N VAL A 1143 3.80 35.54 8.05
CA VAL A 1143 3.22 35.85 9.36
C VAL A 1143 4.29 35.78 10.43
N VAL A 1144 4.40 36.83 11.24
CA VAL A 1144 5.26 36.87 12.42
C VAL A 1144 4.43 37.23 13.64
N VAL A 1145 4.47 36.39 14.67
CA VAL A 1145 3.82 36.66 15.96
C VAL A 1145 4.89 36.79 17.04
N GLU A 1146 4.84 37.88 17.80
CA GLU A 1146 5.79 38.17 18.88
C GLU A 1146 5.01 38.46 20.16
N VAL A 1147 5.42 37.87 21.29
CA VAL A 1147 4.81 38.11 22.61
C VAL A 1147 5.83 38.78 23.54
N PHE A 1148 5.39 39.85 24.19
CA PHE A 1148 6.17 40.70 25.09
C PHE A 1148 5.49 40.79 26.46
N ASP A 1149 6.26 40.98 27.52
CA ASP A 1149 5.70 41.41 28.81
C ASP A 1149 5.48 42.92 28.87
N SER A 1150 4.91 43.39 29.99
CA SER A 1150 4.66 44.82 30.22
C SER A 1150 5.91 45.72 30.27
N SER A 1151 7.11 45.14 30.40
CA SER A 1151 8.39 45.87 30.32
C SER A 1151 8.97 45.96 28.90
N GLY A 1152 8.31 45.31 27.92
CA GLY A 1152 8.76 45.25 26.53
C GLY A 1152 9.76 44.13 26.25
N ARG A 1153 10.03 43.23 27.21
CA ARG A 1153 10.88 42.06 26.98
C ARG A 1153 10.11 41.03 26.16
N GLN A 1154 10.70 40.59 25.04
CA GLN A 1154 10.16 39.50 24.23
C GLN A 1154 10.34 38.16 24.94
N HIS A 1155 9.28 37.37 24.98
CA HIS A 1155 9.27 36.02 25.55
C HIS A 1155 9.12 34.93 24.51
N TRP A 1156 8.43 35.23 23.40
CA TRP A 1156 8.16 34.27 22.35
C TRP A 1156 8.12 34.93 20.97
N ARG A 1157 8.66 34.26 19.95
CA ARG A 1157 8.53 34.68 18.55
C ARG A 1157 8.32 33.48 17.63
N HIS A 1158 7.27 33.57 16.83
CA HIS A 1158 6.97 32.62 15.74
C HIS A 1158 7.00 33.33 14.40
N SER A 1159 7.46 32.61 13.37
CA SER A 1159 7.50 33.09 11.99
C SER A 1159 7.16 31.93 11.07
N GLU A 1160 6.20 32.12 10.19
CA GLU A 1160 5.83 31.14 9.17
C GLU A 1160 5.30 31.84 7.92
N SER A 1161 5.28 31.12 6.81
CA SER A 1161 4.68 31.58 5.55
C SER A 1161 3.63 30.57 5.12
N GLY A 1162 2.51 31.03 4.60
CA GLY A 1162 1.49 30.13 4.05
C GLY A 1162 0.41 30.84 3.26
N VAL A 1163 -0.39 30.05 2.55
CA VAL A 1163 -1.55 30.51 1.77
C VAL A 1163 -2.80 30.40 2.65
N PRO A 1164 -3.41 31.52 3.08
CA PRO A 1164 -4.63 31.48 3.88
C PRO A 1164 -5.82 31.03 3.03
N THR A 1165 -6.58 30.03 3.47
CA THR A 1165 -7.78 29.53 2.76
C THR A 1165 -9.06 30.31 3.08
N SER A 1166 -8.95 31.36 3.92
CA SER A 1166 -10.06 32.20 4.31
C SER A 1166 -9.57 33.62 4.61
N GLY A 1167 -10.50 34.54 4.92
CA GLY A 1167 -10.17 35.89 5.39
C GLY A 1167 -9.53 35.93 6.80
N SER A 1168 -9.22 34.77 7.39
CA SER A 1168 -8.50 34.65 8.65
C SER A 1168 -7.38 33.61 8.57
N TYR A 1169 -6.23 33.96 9.13
CA TYR A 1169 -5.08 33.08 9.33
C TYR A 1169 -4.88 32.81 10.83
N THR A 1170 -4.53 31.59 11.20
CA THR A 1170 -4.44 31.18 12.62
C THR A 1170 -3.07 30.65 13.00
N VAL A 1171 -2.61 30.99 14.20
CA VAL A 1171 -1.34 30.49 14.77
C VAL A 1171 -1.59 30.01 16.20
N SER A 1172 -1.38 28.72 16.47
CA SER A 1172 -1.59 28.15 17.81
C SER A 1172 -0.35 28.29 18.69
N TRP A 1173 -0.56 28.56 19.99
CA TRP A 1173 0.52 28.72 20.97
C TRP A 1173 0.13 28.15 22.33
N ASP A 1174 1.06 27.44 22.95
CA ASP A 1174 0.91 26.72 24.23
C ASP A 1174 1.34 27.54 25.46
N LEU A 1175 1.46 28.87 25.29
CA LEU A 1175 1.84 29.82 26.34
C LEU A 1175 3.28 29.63 26.88
N THR A 1176 4.17 29.03 26.09
CA THR A 1176 5.59 28.87 26.43
C THR A 1176 6.49 29.95 25.81
N SER A 1177 7.57 30.29 26.50
CA SER A 1177 8.65 31.14 25.95
C SER A 1177 9.51 30.37 24.95
N ASP A 1178 10.36 31.08 24.20
CA ASP A 1178 11.34 30.47 23.27
C ASP A 1178 12.31 29.47 23.96
N SER A 1179 12.44 29.55 25.30
CA SER A 1179 13.24 28.62 26.10
C SER A 1179 12.47 27.35 26.54
N GLY A 1180 11.22 27.19 26.12
CA GLY A 1180 10.31 26.11 26.56
C GLY A 1180 9.72 26.32 27.96
N THR A 1181 10.04 27.43 28.64
CA THR A 1181 9.49 27.72 29.98
C THR A 1181 8.07 28.30 29.85
N PRO A 1182 7.05 27.72 30.51
CA PRO A 1182 5.69 28.24 30.43
C PRO A 1182 5.52 29.56 31.18
N LEU A 1183 4.86 30.53 30.56
CA LEU A 1183 4.72 31.88 31.09
C LEU A 1183 3.82 31.94 32.34
N GLY A 1184 4.04 32.95 33.18
CA GLY A 1184 3.32 33.15 34.44
C GLY A 1184 2.00 33.92 34.27
N THR A 1185 1.19 33.94 35.32
CA THR A 1185 -0.01 34.79 35.37
C THR A 1185 0.38 36.26 35.21
N GLY A 1186 -0.21 36.95 34.23
CA GLY A 1186 0.19 38.32 33.93
C GLY A 1186 -0.45 38.90 32.67
N VAL A 1187 -0.12 40.17 32.42
CA VAL A 1187 -0.51 40.90 31.21
C VAL A 1187 0.65 40.93 30.24
N TYR A 1188 0.40 40.44 29.03
CA TYR A 1188 1.32 40.39 27.91
C TYR A 1188 0.78 41.24 26.75
N LEU A 1189 1.68 41.69 25.89
CA LEU A 1189 1.36 42.32 24.62
C LEU A 1189 1.80 41.38 23.51
N TYR A 1190 0.94 41.13 22.54
CA TYR A 1190 1.33 40.40 21.34
C TYR A 1190 1.27 41.32 20.13
N ARG A 1191 2.27 41.21 19.26
CA ARG A 1191 2.37 41.91 17.99
C ARG A 1191 2.32 40.88 16.87
N VAL A 1192 1.38 41.06 15.96
CA VAL A 1192 1.32 40.28 14.72
C VAL A 1192 1.77 41.17 13.59
N LYS A 1193 2.62 40.64 12.72
CA LYS A 1193 3.06 41.27 11.47
C LYS A 1193 2.71 40.36 10.32
N VAL A 1194 2.23 40.95 9.22
CA VAL A 1194 1.94 40.24 7.98
C VAL A 1194 2.59 40.93 6.78
N ALA A 1195 3.16 40.15 5.87
CA ALA A 1195 3.66 40.58 4.56
C ALA A 1195 3.18 39.59 3.49
N SER A 1196 3.30 39.97 2.22
CA SER A 1196 2.90 39.14 1.07
C SER A 1196 3.65 39.63 -0.17
N ASP A 1197 4.07 38.73 -1.06
CA ASP A 1197 4.80 39.02 -2.31
C ASP A 1197 6.02 39.95 -2.12
N GLY A 1198 6.79 39.76 -1.04
CA GLY A 1198 7.98 40.58 -0.73
C GLY A 1198 7.67 42.03 -0.33
N SER A 1199 6.43 42.34 0.03
CA SER A 1199 6.03 43.65 0.57
C SER A 1199 6.60 43.92 1.97
N SER A 1200 6.53 45.18 2.42
CA SER A 1200 6.82 45.52 3.81
C SER A 1200 5.74 44.98 4.75
N TYR A 1201 6.16 44.56 5.95
CA TYR A 1201 5.26 44.08 7.01
C TYR A 1201 4.30 45.18 7.50
N THR A 1202 3.00 44.86 7.51
CA THR A 1202 1.98 45.58 8.27
C THR A 1202 1.80 44.92 9.64
N SER A 1203 1.57 45.69 10.71
CA SER A 1203 1.45 45.11 12.05
C SER A 1203 0.33 45.68 12.91
N LYS A 1204 -0.19 44.86 13.84
CA LYS A 1204 -1.11 45.26 14.92
C LYS A 1204 -0.64 44.69 16.25
N VAL A 1205 -0.94 45.40 17.33
CA VAL A 1205 -0.61 45.01 18.71
C VAL A 1205 -1.90 44.93 19.53
N LYS A 1206 -2.04 43.88 20.33
CA LYS A 1206 -3.13 43.74 21.31
C LYS A 1206 -2.64 43.13 22.62
N LYS A 1207 -3.50 43.18 23.63
CA LYS A 1207 -3.25 42.67 24.99
C LYS A 1207 -3.72 41.22 25.12
N LEU A 1208 -2.90 40.39 25.76
CA LEU A 1208 -3.22 39.04 26.19
C LEU A 1208 -3.06 38.92 27.71
N ILE A 1209 -3.99 38.26 28.38
CA ILE A 1209 -3.92 37.95 29.81
C ILE A 1209 -3.71 36.45 29.94
N ILE A 1210 -2.70 36.03 30.70
CA ILE A 1210 -2.48 34.62 31.06
C ILE A 1210 -2.87 34.44 32.52
N ILE A 1211 -3.63 33.38 32.82
CA ILE A 1211 -4.01 32.98 34.19
C ILE A 1211 -3.68 31.49 34.35
N LYS A 1212 -2.73 31.19 35.23
CA LYS A 1212 -2.45 29.84 35.71
C LYS A 1212 -3.20 29.52 36.99
#